data_AF-A0A4S4KEU4-F1
#
_entry.id   AF-A0A4S4KEU4-F1
#
_cell.length_a   1.000
_cell.length_b   1.000
_cell.length_c   1.000
_cell.angle_alpha   90.00
_cell.angle_beta   90.00
_cell.angle_gamma   90.00
#
_symmetry.space_group_name_H-M   'P 1'
#
loop_
_entity.id
_entity.type
_entity.pdbx_description
1 polymer ?
#
loop_
_entity_poly.entity_id
_entity_poly.type
_entity_poly.pdbx_seq_one_letter_code
_entity_poly.pdbx_strand_id
1 'polypeptide(L)'
;MSTGAQLRPGVQTIRFRRPTDQNQPPPEPLPKPVNRHAGILQDQLRRAQRAPWCPSFSLAFRIFVLVRVTGAMYANINDCDEVFNFWEPLHYLDRGHGFQTWETSPTYAIRSWAYILLHLLPAKLTKFFLGPEKRPAFFAIRVVLAFISATCEAFLYRTVVDKVNYRAGRYLMFFLLFSAGMWNASISFLPSSFAMYTTAVAFAHSLEAPSKTNMRRTLFTTLLFATGAIVGWPFALAIAIPFVFEELFLFGADTVPPKERASWMISRWGRLITCGLVAALIFIPVVAVDTLFYGKLTVVPWNIIKYNVFPDSQRGPELYGTEPADFYIANLLLNLNVIVPFAFASLPALLVTHRFDRKRLGDRAGPERSSPYTILLVRLAPMYLWFTIMSAQAHKEERFMYPVYPLICFNAAITLYLVRGWMEVVYIKWTKSPYRASQAVLFSRFTLSVVSASIVLSVSRGVAQWKYYHSPMSVVAHFEAYELVRLLNTTGHVYIPPPKYHRRRRIPTSEEEEPRINYDLLYPFNLTLCLGKDWHRFPGNYLVPDSVKVEWIKSEFDGMLPGHFAPTPREAGLVGRIKGTHVVPQGLNDLNKEEPSFYVDVSTCDYLMDSFFPLHSEKNVPCPGGIPVYGDAAKPLDAAVDLASADNNTFLKRTQIHFCAMYAVMLWDWVLGLPREWRFIWKTSWTPVKGAYLFCRYWVLAVVPYLLWAFCTNHTLEECERIFKALALAMWNQASAEVILLIRTYAFFNRNIYVLTLLVVALAGVLAYQLYVDTSQMLLLPFLTPPNQVGPCLPMSKPHSAHLLGFFIAPLLYDTLVTVMTVGKAISIRRRNGGPSSRLIQTFLREGVFYYLLISVANLINGIFYLQ
;
A
#
# COMPACT_ATOMS: atom_id res chain seq x y z
N MET A 1 -26.33 30.38 49.00
CA MET A 1 -25.87 31.66 49.56
C MET A 1 -24.36 31.62 49.73
N SER A 2 -23.61 32.44 49.00
CA SER A 2 -22.36 33.05 49.44
C SER A 2 -21.93 34.06 48.39
N THR A 3 -21.70 35.27 48.88
CA THR A 3 -21.60 36.57 48.24
C THR A 3 -20.40 36.74 47.31
N GLY A 4 -20.64 37.45 46.20
CA GLY A 4 -19.59 38.02 45.38
C GLY A 4 -18.86 39.14 46.11
N ALA A 5 -17.53 39.11 46.06
CA ALA A 5 -16.68 40.23 46.41
C ALA A 5 -15.82 40.55 45.17
N GLN A 6 -16.04 41.74 44.60
CA GLN A 6 -15.17 42.32 43.58
C GLN A 6 -13.81 42.65 44.22
N LEU A 7 -12.75 42.00 43.73
CA LEU A 7 -11.37 42.31 44.11
C LEU A 7 -10.85 43.50 43.28
N ARG A 8 -10.19 44.46 43.96
CA ARG A 8 -9.54 45.63 43.35
C ARG A 8 -8.38 45.21 42.42
N PRO A 9 -8.08 45.95 41.34
CA PRO A 9 -6.93 45.68 40.48
C PRO A 9 -5.62 46.02 41.21
N GLY A 10 -4.71 45.05 41.34
CA GLY A 10 -3.35 45.26 41.88
C GLY A 10 -2.87 44.30 42.97
N VAL A 11 -3.68 43.34 43.44
CA VAL A 11 -3.26 42.38 44.48
C VAL A 11 -2.80 41.06 43.87
N GLN A 12 -1.51 40.72 44.00
CA GLN A 12 -1.00 39.37 43.74
C GLN A 12 -1.25 38.48 44.96
N THR A 13 -2.01 37.40 44.79
CA THR A 13 -2.18 36.37 45.82
C THR A 13 -1.09 35.31 45.70
N ILE A 14 -0.13 35.32 46.63
CA ILE A 14 0.82 34.22 46.81
C ILE A 14 0.11 33.10 47.57
N ARG A 15 -0.13 31.97 46.90
CA ARG A 15 -0.74 30.78 47.51
C ARG A 15 0.36 29.88 48.04
N PHE A 16 0.56 29.86 49.36
CA PHE A 16 1.47 28.90 49.99
C PHE A 16 0.94 27.48 49.83
N ARG A 17 1.80 26.57 49.35
CA ARG A 17 1.51 25.14 49.20
C ARG A 17 1.47 24.51 50.60
N ARG A 18 0.41 23.75 50.92
CA ARG A 18 0.33 22.97 52.17
C ARG A 18 1.57 22.06 52.31
N PRO A 19 2.07 21.82 53.53
CA PRO A 19 3.09 20.80 53.76
C PRO A 19 2.55 19.46 53.31
N THR A 20 3.31 18.75 52.47
CA THR A 20 2.99 17.39 52.04
C THR A 20 3.17 16.44 53.23
N ASP A 21 2.14 15.66 53.55
CA ASP A 21 2.25 14.50 54.44
C ASP A 21 3.44 13.63 54.03
N GLN A 22 4.31 13.31 54.99
CA GLN A 22 5.53 12.53 54.78
C GLN A 22 5.28 11.04 54.41
N ASN A 23 4.02 10.63 54.24
CA ASN A 23 3.62 9.24 53.95
C ASN A 23 3.02 9.01 52.55
N GLN A 24 3.15 9.95 51.60
CA GLN A 24 2.81 9.66 50.20
C GLN A 24 4.03 9.06 49.46
N PRO A 25 3.90 7.90 48.78
CA PRO A 25 4.95 7.40 47.90
C PRO A 25 5.27 8.48 46.86
N PRO A 26 6.55 8.67 46.50
CA PRO A 26 6.93 9.73 45.59
C PRO A 26 6.11 9.61 44.30
N PRO A 27 5.54 10.72 43.80
CA PRO A 27 4.83 10.69 42.52
C PRO A 27 5.77 10.10 41.48
N GLU A 28 5.29 9.11 40.72
CA GLU A 28 6.07 8.47 39.66
C GLU A 28 6.79 9.57 38.87
N PRO A 29 8.13 9.49 38.73
CA PRO A 29 8.87 10.51 38.02
C PRO A 29 8.27 10.61 36.62
N LEU A 30 7.75 11.80 36.29
CA LEU A 30 7.34 12.12 34.93
C LEU A 30 8.42 11.60 33.98
N PRO A 31 8.06 10.78 32.97
CA PRO A 31 9.04 10.11 32.14
C PRO A 31 10.01 11.17 31.60
N LYS A 32 11.30 10.99 31.89
CA LYS A 32 12.35 11.91 31.44
C LYS A 32 12.14 12.14 29.93
N PRO A 33 12.11 13.40 29.45
CA PRO A 33 11.91 13.66 28.04
C PRO A 33 13.01 12.94 27.25
N VAL A 34 12.62 12.00 26.39
CA VAL A 34 13.54 11.21 25.56
C VAL A 34 14.45 12.19 24.81
N ASN A 35 15.77 12.02 24.95
CA ASN A 35 16.75 12.88 24.29
C ASN A 35 16.57 12.80 22.77
N ARG A 36 15.91 13.82 22.19
CA ARG A 36 15.60 13.95 20.76
C ARG A 36 16.83 13.87 19.83
N HIS A 37 18.01 14.08 20.41
CA HIS A 37 19.31 14.24 19.74
C HIS A 37 20.27 13.10 20.10
N ALA A 38 19.77 11.93 20.51
CA ALA A 38 20.63 10.76 20.81
C ALA A 38 20.97 9.91 19.56
N GLY A 39 20.37 10.21 18.40
CA GLY A 39 20.61 9.48 17.16
C GLY A 39 21.94 9.84 16.49
N ILE A 40 22.29 9.11 15.42
CA ILE A 40 23.53 9.35 14.65
C ILE A 40 23.55 10.78 14.07
N LEU A 41 22.39 11.30 13.64
CA LEU A 41 22.27 12.60 12.98
C LEU A 41 21.61 13.65 13.87
N GLN A 42 22.26 14.80 13.95
CA GLN A 42 22.00 15.84 14.95
C GLN A 42 21.35 17.09 14.35
N ASP A 43 20.13 17.42 14.76
CA ASP A 43 19.47 18.66 14.34
C ASP A 43 20.22 19.88 14.90
N GLN A 44 20.66 20.80 14.03
CA GLN A 44 21.35 22.03 14.48
C GLN A 44 20.39 23.13 14.90
N LEU A 45 19.25 23.26 14.22
CA LEU A 45 18.23 24.26 14.51
C LEU A 45 17.08 23.68 15.34
N ARG A 46 16.48 24.53 16.19
CA ARG A 46 15.26 24.21 16.97
C ARG A 46 15.41 23.00 17.90
N ARG A 47 16.59 22.82 18.51
CA ARG A 47 16.88 21.71 19.43
C ARG A 47 15.91 21.63 20.62
N ALA A 48 15.48 22.79 21.12
CA ALA A 48 14.55 22.92 22.25
C ALA A 48 13.06 22.82 21.86
N GLN A 49 12.71 22.73 20.56
CA GLN A 49 11.31 22.58 20.15
C GLN A 49 10.84 21.12 20.28
N ARG A 50 9.52 20.92 20.34
CA ARG A 50 8.91 19.57 20.30
C ARG A 50 9.37 18.83 19.04
N ALA A 51 9.57 17.51 19.18
CA ALA A 51 9.94 16.66 18.05
C ALA A 51 8.90 16.76 16.92
N PRO A 52 9.33 16.62 15.64
CA PRO A 52 8.40 16.46 14.55
C PRO A 52 7.44 15.30 14.86
N TRP A 53 6.16 15.46 14.53
CA TRP A 53 5.22 14.36 14.67
C TRP A 53 5.68 13.19 13.79
N CYS A 54 5.87 12.04 14.43
CA CYS A 54 6.25 10.77 13.83
C CYS A 54 5.27 9.72 14.37
N PRO A 55 4.56 8.97 13.52
CA PRO A 55 3.69 7.88 13.94
C PRO A 55 4.38 6.93 14.93
N SER A 56 3.63 6.48 15.94
CA SER A 56 4.05 5.36 16.81
C SER A 56 4.15 4.08 15.98
N PHE A 57 4.81 3.05 16.51
CA PHE A 57 4.91 1.75 15.81
C PHE A 57 3.53 1.21 15.40
N SER A 58 2.56 1.21 16.33
CA SER A 58 1.20 0.73 16.04
C SER A 58 0.49 1.57 14.97
N LEU A 59 0.64 2.89 15.00
CA LEU A 59 0.03 3.76 13.98
C LEU A 59 0.71 3.57 12.62
N ALA A 60 2.05 3.50 12.57
CA ALA A 60 2.80 3.26 11.34
C ALA A 60 2.43 1.91 10.73
N PHE A 61 2.38 0.84 11.54
CA PHE A 61 1.95 -0.48 11.12
C PHE A 61 0.55 -0.46 10.50
N ARG A 62 -0.44 0.16 11.14
CA ARG A 62 -1.81 0.27 10.59
C ARG A 62 -1.84 1.00 9.25
N ILE A 63 -1.04 2.06 9.10
CA ILE A 63 -0.94 2.80 7.84
C ILE A 63 -0.29 1.93 6.76
N PHE A 64 0.81 1.24 7.06
CA PHE A 64 1.44 0.32 6.11
C PHE A 64 0.49 -0.81 5.72
N VAL A 65 -0.18 -1.46 6.68
CA VAL A 65 -1.17 -2.52 6.40
C VAL A 65 -2.25 -2.03 5.45
N LEU A 66 -2.83 -0.84 5.67
CA LEU A 66 -3.84 -0.28 4.78
C LEU A 66 -3.33 -0.19 3.33
N VAL A 67 -2.13 0.33 3.12
CA VAL A 67 -1.53 0.47 1.79
C VAL A 67 -1.16 -0.88 1.19
N ARG A 68 -0.53 -1.77 1.95
CA ARG A 68 -0.07 -3.09 1.47
C ARG A 68 -1.20 -4.06 1.19
N VAL A 69 -2.27 -4.04 1.97
CA VAL A 69 -3.48 -4.82 1.69
C VAL A 69 -4.18 -4.28 0.44
N THR A 70 -4.20 -2.97 0.23
CA THR A 70 -4.69 -2.41 -1.05
C THR A 70 -3.83 -2.93 -2.22
N GLY A 71 -2.50 -2.99 -2.06
CA GLY A 71 -1.58 -3.62 -3.02
C GLY A 71 -1.89 -5.11 -3.25
N ALA A 72 -2.19 -5.87 -2.19
CA ALA A 72 -2.53 -7.28 -2.31
C ALA A 72 -3.76 -7.52 -3.21
N MET A 73 -4.74 -6.60 -3.19
CA MET A 73 -5.96 -6.70 -3.98
C MET A 73 -5.80 -6.20 -5.43
N TYR A 74 -5.01 -5.15 -5.65
CA TYR A 74 -4.99 -4.42 -6.93
C TYR A 74 -3.64 -4.45 -7.67
N ALA A 75 -2.54 -4.86 -7.06
CA ALA A 75 -1.27 -4.99 -7.79
C ALA A 75 -1.32 -6.15 -8.79
N ASN A 76 -0.72 -5.98 -9.96
CA ASN A 76 -0.63 -7.03 -10.96
C ASN A 76 0.48 -8.03 -10.62
N ILE A 77 0.41 -9.23 -11.22
CA ILE A 77 1.54 -10.16 -11.22
C ILE A 77 2.41 -9.78 -12.42
N ASN A 78 3.65 -9.39 -12.16
CA ASN A 78 4.56 -8.86 -13.19
C ASN A 78 5.64 -9.87 -13.60
N ASP A 79 5.75 -11.01 -12.91
CA ASP A 79 6.82 -11.98 -13.08
C ASP A 79 6.22 -13.38 -13.26
N CYS A 80 6.59 -14.04 -14.36
CA CYS A 80 6.13 -15.39 -14.67
C CYS A 80 6.68 -16.44 -13.70
N ASP A 81 7.86 -16.23 -13.11
CA ASP A 81 8.37 -17.13 -12.08
C ASP A 81 7.51 -17.09 -10.82
N GLU A 82 6.95 -15.92 -10.49
CA GLU A 82 6.01 -15.83 -9.37
C GLU A 82 4.88 -16.86 -9.57
N VAL A 83 4.33 -16.93 -10.79
CA VAL A 83 3.27 -17.87 -11.17
C VAL A 83 3.79 -19.31 -11.21
N PHE A 84 4.72 -19.61 -12.11
CA PHE A 84 5.02 -21.00 -12.46
C PHE A 84 6.03 -21.68 -11.52
N ASN A 85 6.86 -20.92 -10.80
CA ASN A 85 7.81 -21.48 -9.84
C ASN A 85 7.32 -21.46 -8.39
N PHE A 86 6.26 -20.71 -8.07
CA PHE A 86 5.74 -20.61 -6.70
C PHE A 86 4.22 -20.84 -6.60
N TRP A 87 3.39 -20.11 -7.34
CA TRP A 87 1.94 -20.32 -7.30
C TRP A 87 1.52 -21.70 -7.81
N GLU A 88 2.07 -22.19 -8.91
CA GLU A 88 1.74 -23.50 -9.49
C GLU A 88 2.20 -24.68 -8.62
N PRO A 89 3.45 -24.73 -8.12
CA PRO A 89 3.85 -25.72 -7.13
C PRO A 89 3.02 -25.67 -5.84
N LEU A 90 2.68 -24.48 -5.35
CA LEU A 90 1.80 -24.34 -4.19
C LEU A 90 0.38 -24.86 -4.49
N HIS A 91 -0.11 -24.61 -5.70
CA HIS A 91 -1.39 -25.11 -6.18
C HIS A 91 -1.38 -26.63 -6.22
N TYR A 92 -0.31 -27.25 -6.72
CA TYR A 92 -0.13 -28.70 -6.66
C TYR A 92 -0.12 -29.22 -5.21
N LEU A 93 0.58 -28.55 -4.29
CA LEU A 93 0.54 -28.90 -2.87
C LEU A 93 -0.80 -28.66 -2.19
N ASP A 94 -1.70 -27.84 -2.74
CA ASP A 94 -3.03 -27.61 -2.21
C ASP A 94 -4.11 -28.52 -2.86
N ARG A 95 -4.02 -28.75 -4.17
CA ARG A 95 -5.06 -29.34 -5.03
C ARG A 95 -4.68 -30.65 -5.70
N GLY A 96 -3.39 -30.97 -5.82
CA GLY A 96 -2.89 -32.23 -6.38
C GLY A 96 -2.67 -32.22 -7.90
N HIS A 97 -2.80 -31.07 -8.56
CA HIS A 97 -2.50 -30.86 -9.98
C HIS A 97 -1.99 -29.42 -10.19
N GLY A 98 -1.36 -29.15 -11.33
CA GLY A 98 -0.80 -27.85 -11.69
C GLY A 98 0.42 -28.01 -12.60
N PHE A 99 1.07 -26.90 -12.91
CA PHE A 99 2.23 -26.88 -13.79
C PHE A 99 3.56 -27.04 -13.04
N GLN A 100 4.47 -27.83 -13.60
CA GLN A 100 5.80 -28.11 -13.11
C GLN A 100 6.86 -27.57 -14.09
N THR A 101 7.73 -26.72 -13.58
CA THR A 101 8.92 -26.23 -14.28
C THR A 101 10.08 -27.21 -14.13
N TRP A 102 11.06 -27.14 -15.03
CA TRP A 102 12.32 -27.87 -14.87
C TRP A 102 13.04 -27.50 -13.57
N GLU A 103 12.87 -26.27 -13.10
CA GLU A 103 13.51 -25.73 -11.90
C GLU A 103 13.03 -26.37 -10.59
N THR A 104 11.77 -26.81 -10.57
CA THR A 104 11.10 -27.50 -9.45
C THR A 104 11.12 -29.02 -9.61
N SER A 105 11.75 -29.53 -10.67
CA SER A 105 11.92 -30.96 -10.91
C SER A 105 13.07 -31.56 -10.08
N PRO A 106 12.95 -32.83 -9.65
CA PRO A 106 14.04 -33.54 -8.97
C PRO A 106 15.36 -33.60 -9.74
N THR A 107 15.35 -33.56 -11.07
CA THR A 107 16.59 -33.63 -11.86
C THR A 107 17.51 -32.47 -11.55
N TYR A 108 16.97 -31.24 -11.59
CA TYR A 108 17.75 -30.00 -11.46
C TYR A 108 17.68 -29.39 -10.06
N ALA A 109 16.49 -29.40 -9.45
CA ALA A 109 16.24 -29.03 -8.07
C ALA A 109 16.91 -27.70 -7.64
N ILE A 110 16.55 -26.61 -8.34
CA ILE A 110 17.10 -25.27 -8.09
C ILE A 110 16.11 -24.33 -7.36
N ARG A 111 14.84 -24.73 -7.18
CA ARG A 111 13.85 -24.04 -6.35
C ARG A 111 13.56 -24.79 -5.05
N SER A 112 13.37 -24.09 -3.95
CA SER A 112 13.19 -24.73 -2.63
C SER A 112 11.71 -25.02 -2.36
N TRP A 113 11.40 -26.29 -2.07
CA TRP A 113 10.07 -26.71 -1.61
C TRP A 113 9.81 -26.25 -0.17
N ALA A 114 10.86 -26.07 0.64
CA ALA A 114 10.72 -25.49 1.97
C ALA A 114 10.10 -24.08 1.94
N TYR A 115 10.50 -23.25 0.97
CA TYR A 115 9.91 -21.92 0.78
C TYR A 115 8.44 -21.99 0.35
N ILE A 116 8.10 -22.89 -0.58
CA ILE A 116 6.71 -23.09 -1.04
C ILE A 116 5.84 -23.59 0.12
N LEU A 117 6.31 -24.58 0.88
CA LEU A 117 5.59 -25.19 2.01
C LEU A 117 5.25 -24.17 3.10
N LEU A 118 6.11 -23.18 3.35
CA LEU A 118 5.88 -22.09 4.32
C LEU A 118 4.57 -21.34 4.04
N HIS A 119 4.14 -21.27 2.78
CA HIS A 119 2.97 -20.52 2.32
C HIS A 119 1.71 -21.37 2.14
N LEU A 120 1.80 -22.69 2.41
CA LEU A 120 0.65 -23.60 2.33
C LEU A 120 -0.37 -23.35 3.45
N LEU A 121 0.08 -22.93 4.64
CA LEU A 121 -0.80 -22.72 5.79
C LEU A 121 -1.89 -21.68 5.53
N PRO A 122 -1.60 -20.46 5.02
CA PRO A 122 -2.64 -19.49 4.64
C PRO A 122 -3.72 -20.07 3.70
N ALA A 123 -3.32 -20.81 2.66
CA ALA A 123 -4.28 -21.45 1.73
C ALA A 123 -5.18 -22.50 2.41
N LYS A 124 -4.62 -23.29 3.33
CA LYS A 124 -5.39 -24.27 4.10
C LYS A 124 -6.37 -23.62 5.08
N LEU A 125 -5.96 -22.53 5.73
CA LEU A 125 -6.83 -21.79 6.65
C LEU A 125 -8.02 -21.18 5.91
N THR A 126 -7.80 -20.59 4.72
CA THR A 126 -8.93 -20.10 3.91
C THR A 126 -9.91 -21.20 3.54
N LYS A 127 -9.41 -22.40 3.23
CA LYS A 127 -10.30 -23.53 2.95
C LYS A 127 -11.21 -23.87 4.13
N PHE A 128 -10.67 -23.79 5.35
CA PHE A 128 -11.41 -24.07 6.58
C PHE A 128 -12.45 -23.00 6.92
N PHE A 129 -12.11 -21.72 6.76
CA PHE A 129 -12.99 -20.61 7.16
C PHE A 129 -13.92 -20.08 6.05
N LEU A 130 -13.44 -20.04 4.82
CA LEU A 130 -14.11 -19.40 3.67
C LEU A 130 -14.61 -20.41 2.64
N GLY A 131 -14.31 -21.71 2.78
CA GLY A 131 -14.77 -22.76 1.86
C GLY A 131 -13.75 -23.16 0.79
N PRO A 132 -14.10 -24.11 -0.11
CA PRO A 132 -13.13 -24.78 -1.00
C PRO A 132 -12.66 -23.95 -2.19
N GLU A 133 -13.11 -22.71 -2.34
CA GLU A 133 -12.76 -21.84 -3.47
C GLU A 133 -11.26 -21.49 -3.50
N LYS A 134 -10.69 -21.37 -4.70
CA LYS A 134 -9.26 -21.11 -4.89
C LYS A 134 -8.92 -19.62 -4.89
N ARG A 135 -9.80 -18.78 -5.43
CA ARG A 135 -9.63 -17.33 -5.49
C ARG A 135 -9.44 -16.67 -4.11
N PRO A 136 -10.24 -16.99 -3.06
CA PRO A 136 -9.99 -16.47 -1.72
C PRO A 136 -8.64 -16.89 -1.13
N ALA A 137 -8.19 -18.13 -1.42
CA ALA A 137 -6.90 -18.62 -0.97
C ALA A 137 -5.73 -17.84 -1.62
N PHE A 138 -5.83 -17.54 -2.91
CA PHE A 138 -4.88 -16.69 -3.62
C PHE A 138 -4.73 -15.30 -2.97
N PHE A 139 -5.85 -14.60 -2.73
CA PHE A 139 -5.78 -13.28 -2.09
C PHE A 139 -5.34 -13.34 -0.63
N ALA A 140 -5.68 -14.40 0.11
CA ALA A 140 -5.25 -14.54 1.49
C ALA A 140 -3.73 -14.67 1.65
N ILE A 141 -3.06 -15.41 0.76
CA ILE A 141 -1.59 -15.48 0.76
C ILE A 141 -1.00 -14.08 0.52
N ARG A 142 -1.51 -13.34 -0.48
CA ARG A 142 -1.05 -11.97 -0.77
C ARG A 142 -1.29 -11.02 0.40
N VAL A 143 -2.42 -11.16 1.11
CA VAL A 143 -2.72 -10.39 2.33
C VAL A 143 -1.74 -10.75 3.46
N VAL A 144 -1.42 -12.04 3.66
CA VAL A 144 -0.41 -12.45 4.65
C VAL A 144 0.96 -11.85 4.33
N LEU A 145 1.39 -11.88 3.07
CA LEU A 145 2.63 -11.23 2.62
C LEU A 145 2.59 -9.71 2.88
N ALA A 146 1.47 -9.05 2.61
CA ALA A 146 1.27 -7.63 2.91
C ALA A 146 1.42 -7.32 4.41
N PHE A 147 0.89 -8.17 5.30
CA PHE A 147 1.05 -8.03 6.75
C PHE A 147 2.50 -8.22 7.20
N ILE A 148 3.20 -9.20 6.63
CA ILE A 148 4.63 -9.43 6.90
C ILE A 148 5.44 -8.21 6.47
N SER A 149 5.28 -7.74 5.22
CA SER A 149 5.96 -6.55 4.70
C SER A 149 5.67 -5.33 5.58
N ALA A 150 4.40 -5.05 5.90
CA ALA A 150 4.01 -3.92 6.73
C ALA A 150 4.65 -3.95 8.13
N THR A 151 4.83 -5.15 8.70
CA THR A 151 5.52 -5.34 9.99
C THR A 151 7.01 -5.00 9.86
N CYS A 152 7.68 -5.53 8.84
CA CYS A 152 9.09 -5.27 8.56
C CYS A 152 9.36 -3.78 8.30
N GLU A 153 8.52 -3.14 7.49
CA GLU A 153 8.60 -1.72 7.17
C GLU A 153 8.36 -0.83 8.39
N ALA A 154 7.34 -1.13 9.20
CA ALA A 154 7.07 -0.39 10.43
C ALA A 154 8.23 -0.49 11.43
N PHE A 155 8.84 -1.68 11.54
CA PHE A 155 10.00 -1.90 12.41
C PHE A 155 11.23 -1.13 11.93
N LEU A 156 11.54 -1.17 10.63
CA LEU A 156 12.63 -0.41 10.04
C LEU A 156 12.43 1.10 10.21
N TYR A 157 11.24 1.62 9.85
CA TYR A 157 10.88 3.02 10.04
C TYR A 157 11.08 3.46 11.50
N ARG A 158 10.54 2.69 12.45
CA ARG A 158 10.60 3.06 13.86
C ARG A 158 12.04 3.08 14.36
N THR A 159 12.83 2.10 13.95
CA THR A 159 14.25 2.03 14.33
C THR A 159 15.06 3.19 13.76
N VAL A 160 14.77 3.64 12.53
CA VAL A 160 15.41 4.83 11.95
C VAL A 160 15.01 6.10 12.69
N VAL A 161 13.75 6.24 13.12
CA VAL A 161 13.30 7.37 13.96
C VAL A 161 14.07 7.40 15.28
N ASP A 162 14.24 6.24 15.93
CA ASP A 162 14.82 6.14 17.27
C ASP A 162 16.35 6.21 17.27
N LYS A 163 17.03 5.56 16.30
CA LYS A 163 18.49 5.41 16.27
C LYS A 163 19.20 6.38 15.32
N VAL A 164 18.52 6.88 14.29
CA VAL A 164 19.14 7.77 13.29
C VAL A 164 18.69 9.21 13.46
N ASN A 165 17.44 9.54 13.11
CA ASN A 165 16.85 10.86 13.27
C ASN A 165 15.34 10.84 12.95
N TYR A 166 14.56 11.64 13.71
CA TYR A 166 13.11 11.81 13.50
C TYR A 166 12.72 12.25 12.08
N ARG A 167 13.42 13.23 11.50
CA ARG A 167 13.11 13.75 10.15
C ARG A 167 13.47 12.74 9.07
N ALA A 168 14.63 12.10 9.18
CA ALA A 168 15.05 11.05 8.24
C ALA A 168 14.08 9.88 8.27
N GLY A 169 13.66 9.42 9.46
CA GLY A 169 12.65 8.38 9.61
C GLY A 169 11.31 8.77 8.98
N ARG A 170 10.87 10.03 9.13
CA ARG A 170 9.66 10.50 8.45
C ARG A 170 9.79 10.46 6.93
N TYR A 171 10.92 10.87 6.35
CA TYR A 171 11.12 10.78 4.89
C TYR A 171 11.10 9.33 4.42
N LEU A 172 11.81 8.45 5.14
CA LEU A 172 11.81 7.02 4.87
C LEU A 172 10.39 6.44 4.88
N MET A 173 9.56 6.80 5.86
CA MET A 173 8.17 6.33 5.93
C MET A 173 7.39 6.66 4.66
N PHE A 174 7.47 7.90 4.17
CA PHE A 174 6.76 8.30 2.95
C PHE A 174 7.32 7.62 1.70
N PHE A 175 8.64 7.45 1.62
CA PHE A 175 9.26 6.73 0.50
C PHE A 175 8.90 5.26 0.47
N LEU A 176 8.87 4.58 1.63
CA LEU A 176 8.40 3.21 1.73
C LEU A 176 6.91 3.12 1.33
N LEU A 177 6.04 3.92 1.96
CA LEU A 177 4.60 3.85 1.75
C LEU A 177 4.19 3.96 0.27
N PHE A 178 4.70 4.98 -0.42
CA PHE A 178 4.19 5.34 -1.74
C PHE A 178 5.05 4.89 -2.90
N SER A 179 6.24 4.31 -2.68
CA SER A 179 7.08 3.80 -3.77
C SER A 179 6.34 2.77 -4.63
N ALA A 180 6.40 2.93 -5.96
CA ALA A 180 5.83 1.98 -6.92
C ALA A 180 6.58 0.64 -6.88
N GLY A 181 7.90 0.65 -6.66
CA GLY A 181 8.69 -0.55 -6.45
C GLY A 181 8.25 -1.32 -5.20
N MET A 182 8.06 -0.62 -4.07
CA MET A 182 7.56 -1.26 -2.85
C MET A 182 6.11 -1.75 -2.99
N TRP A 183 5.27 -1.05 -3.76
CA TRP A 183 3.91 -1.47 -4.06
C TRP A 183 3.84 -2.87 -4.67
N ASN A 184 4.70 -3.16 -5.67
CA ASN A 184 4.77 -4.49 -6.29
C ASN A 184 5.55 -5.49 -5.42
N ALA A 185 6.75 -5.13 -4.97
CA ALA A 185 7.64 -6.06 -4.26
C ALA A 185 7.08 -6.59 -2.93
N SER A 186 6.26 -5.80 -2.23
CA SER A 186 5.74 -6.12 -0.89
C SER A 186 4.68 -7.23 -0.83
N ILE A 187 4.13 -7.63 -1.99
CA ILE A 187 3.08 -8.66 -2.06
C ILE A 187 3.43 -9.80 -3.01
N SER A 188 4.55 -9.69 -3.75
CA SER A 188 5.00 -10.73 -4.66
C SER A 188 5.39 -11.99 -3.90
N PHE A 189 4.88 -13.13 -4.35
CA PHE A 189 5.25 -14.44 -3.81
C PHE A 189 6.59 -14.92 -4.39
N LEU A 190 7.65 -14.17 -4.06
CA LEU A 190 9.01 -14.41 -4.57
C LEU A 190 10.03 -14.49 -3.42
N PRO A 191 11.06 -15.36 -3.54
CA PRO A 191 12.15 -15.42 -2.58
C PRO A 191 12.92 -14.10 -2.44
N SER A 192 12.96 -13.27 -3.49
CA SER A 192 13.55 -11.93 -3.46
C SER A 192 12.76 -10.96 -2.56
N SER A 193 11.42 -11.02 -2.57
CA SER A 193 10.56 -10.29 -1.64
C SER A 193 10.73 -10.79 -0.20
N PHE A 194 10.87 -12.10 0.00
CA PHE A 194 11.19 -12.65 1.31
C PHE A 194 12.55 -12.17 1.83
N ALA A 195 13.58 -12.17 0.97
CA ALA A 195 14.90 -11.61 1.29
C ALA A 195 14.83 -10.10 1.58
N MET A 196 13.95 -9.35 0.92
CA MET A 196 13.68 -7.94 1.24
C MET A 196 13.14 -7.77 2.66
N TYR A 197 12.16 -8.60 3.07
CA TYR A 197 11.60 -8.54 4.43
C TYR A 197 12.65 -8.79 5.50
N THR A 198 13.43 -9.87 5.36
CA THR A 198 14.46 -10.22 6.34
C THR A 198 15.61 -9.22 6.32
N THR A 199 16.02 -8.72 5.14
CA THR A 199 17.05 -7.68 5.01
C THR A 199 16.62 -6.38 5.67
N ALA A 200 15.37 -5.95 5.51
CA ALA A 200 14.86 -4.74 6.16
C ALA A 200 14.94 -4.83 7.70
N VAL A 201 14.57 -5.97 8.27
CA VAL A 201 14.60 -6.19 9.72
C VAL A 201 16.03 -6.41 10.22
N ALA A 202 16.86 -7.14 9.47
CA ALA A 202 18.29 -7.33 9.77
C ALA A 202 19.02 -5.98 9.80
N PHE A 203 18.77 -5.14 8.79
CA PHE A 203 19.31 -3.79 8.72
C PHE A 203 18.78 -2.92 9.88
N ALA A 204 17.50 -3.03 10.24
CA ALA A 204 16.97 -2.32 11.40
C ALA A 204 17.71 -2.71 12.69
N HIS A 205 17.94 -3.99 12.95
CA HIS A 205 18.75 -4.42 14.11
C HIS A 205 20.21 -3.94 14.02
N SER A 206 20.80 -3.91 12.82
CA SER A 206 22.18 -3.44 12.62
C SER A 206 22.34 -1.93 12.91
N LEU A 207 21.25 -1.14 12.86
CA LEU A 207 21.27 0.29 13.21
C LEU A 207 21.53 0.55 14.71
N GLU A 208 21.34 -0.42 15.59
CA GLU A 208 21.87 -0.30 16.95
C GLU A 208 23.41 -0.29 16.90
N ALA A 209 24.09 0.46 17.76
CA ALA A 209 25.56 0.49 17.74
C ALA A 209 26.12 -0.84 18.24
N PRO A 210 27.22 -1.36 17.63
CA PRO A 210 27.88 -2.55 18.14
C PRO A 210 28.39 -2.32 19.56
N SER A 211 28.20 -3.33 20.41
CA SER A 211 28.76 -3.33 21.77
C SER A 211 29.24 -4.72 22.17
N LYS A 212 30.22 -4.79 23.06
CA LYS A 212 30.73 -6.03 23.66
C LYS A 212 29.64 -6.78 24.45
N THR A 213 28.75 -6.06 25.13
CA THR A 213 27.74 -6.66 26.02
C THR A 213 26.47 -7.10 25.29
N ASN A 214 26.16 -6.51 24.14
CA ASN A 214 24.91 -6.76 23.43
C ASN A 214 25.04 -7.87 22.37
N MET A 215 24.99 -9.13 22.81
CA MET A 215 24.98 -10.28 21.90
C MET A 215 23.70 -10.40 21.06
N ARG A 216 22.57 -9.87 21.56
CA ARG A 216 21.26 -9.97 20.90
C ARG A 216 21.29 -9.32 19.52
N ARG A 217 21.89 -8.13 19.40
CA ARG A 217 22.05 -7.42 18.12
C ARG A 217 22.72 -8.32 17.07
N THR A 218 23.89 -8.86 17.40
CA THR A 218 24.68 -9.70 16.48
C THR A 218 23.93 -10.96 16.11
N LEU A 219 23.33 -11.64 17.10
CA LEU A 219 22.56 -12.86 16.87
C LEU A 219 21.36 -12.62 15.94
N PHE A 220 20.49 -11.67 16.26
CA PHE A 220 19.29 -11.41 15.45
C PHE A 220 19.64 -10.91 14.05
N THR A 221 20.65 -10.04 13.91
CA THR A 221 21.07 -9.54 12.59
C THR A 221 21.62 -10.67 11.72
N THR A 222 22.54 -11.50 12.25
CA THR A 222 23.10 -12.64 11.53
C THR A 222 22.03 -13.68 11.21
N LEU A 223 21.14 -14.00 12.15
CA LEU A 223 20.05 -14.95 11.95
C LEU A 223 19.11 -14.50 10.82
N LEU A 224 18.74 -13.22 10.77
CA LEU A 224 17.82 -12.70 9.75
C LEU A 224 18.46 -12.66 8.36
N PHE A 225 19.72 -12.22 8.23
CA PHE A 225 20.44 -12.30 6.97
C PHE A 225 20.58 -13.76 6.49
N ALA A 226 20.92 -14.68 7.39
CA ALA A 226 21.00 -16.10 7.07
C ALA A 226 19.62 -16.68 6.69
N THR A 227 18.54 -16.29 7.37
CA THR A 227 17.17 -16.71 7.05
C THR A 227 16.80 -16.25 5.63
N GLY A 228 17.07 -14.99 5.30
CA GLY A 228 16.85 -14.45 3.96
C GLY A 228 17.63 -15.17 2.86
N ALA A 229 18.88 -15.56 3.15
CA ALA A 229 19.74 -16.25 2.21
C ALA A 229 19.38 -17.73 2.03
N ILE A 230 19.15 -18.45 3.13
CA ILE A 230 18.95 -19.91 3.12
C ILE A 230 17.53 -20.28 2.68
N VAL A 231 16.52 -19.57 3.19
CA VAL A 231 15.10 -19.85 2.88
C VAL A 231 14.62 -19.06 1.65
N GLY A 232 15.12 -17.84 1.48
CA GLY A 232 14.77 -16.98 0.36
C GLY A 232 15.73 -17.16 -0.80
N TRP A 233 16.70 -16.26 -0.89
CA TRP A 233 17.59 -16.15 -2.05
C TRP A 233 19.05 -15.99 -1.61
N PRO A 234 19.93 -16.99 -1.89
CA PRO A 234 21.25 -17.08 -1.26
C PRO A 234 22.17 -15.91 -1.59
N PHE A 235 22.03 -15.31 -2.78
CA PHE A 235 22.84 -14.17 -3.20
C PHE A 235 22.65 -12.95 -2.29
N ALA A 236 21.46 -12.77 -1.69
CA ALA A 236 21.16 -11.66 -0.79
C ALA A 236 22.09 -11.60 0.44
N LEU A 237 22.80 -12.69 0.77
CA LEU A 237 23.80 -12.72 1.84
C LEU A 237 24.93 -11.68 1.62
N ALA A 238 25.23 -11.31 0.36
CA ALA A 238 26.22 -10.29 0.06
C ALA A 238 25.87 -8.92 0.70
N ILE A 239 24.58 -8.63 0.93
CA ILE A 239 24.12 -7.39 1.59
C ILE A 239 24.62 -7.32 3.05
N ALA A 240 24.93 -8.46 3.67
CA ALA A 240 25.43 -8.53 5.05
C ALA A 240 26.92 -8.14 5.17
N ILE A 241 27.67 -8.01 4.06
CA ILE A 241 29.12 -7.74 4.09
C ILE A 241 29.46 -6.45 4.90
N PRO A 242 28.79 -5.30 4.68
CA PRO A 242 29.06 -4.11 5.49
C PRO A 242 28.72 -4.29 6.97
N PHE A 243 27.70 -5.09 7.31
CA PHE A 243 27.39 -5.41 8.70
C PHE A 243 28.49 -6.25 9.34
N VAL A 244 29.01 -7.28 8.65
CA VAL A 244 30.14 -8.09 9.12
C VAL A 244 31.37 -7.20 9.33
N PHE A 245 31.63 -6.28 8.42
CA PHE A 245 32.71 -5.31 8.55
C PHE A 245 32.50 -4.38 9.78
N GLU A 246 31.30 -3.83 9.98
CA GLU A 246 30.96 -3.03 11.16
C GLU A 246 31.15 -3.83 12.45
N GLU A 247 30.77 -5.11 12.45
CA GLU A 247 30.81 -5.97 13.62
C GLU A 247 32.25 -6.35 14.04
N LEU A 248 33.14 -6.57 13.08
CA LEU A 248 34.51 -7.03 13.34
C LEU A 248 35.50 -5.88 13.55
N PHE A 249 35.33 -4.76 12.84
CA PHE A 249 36.38 -3.74 12.74
C PHE A 249 36.01 -2.39 13.35
N LEU A 250 34.73 -2.08 13.59
CA LEU A 250 34.31 -0.81 14.19
C LEU A 250 34.01 -0.95 15.69
N PHE A 251 34.57 -0.06 16.51
CA PHE A 251 34.35 0.00 17.95
C PHE A 251 32.87 0.27 18.33
N GLY A 252 32.11 0.95 17.48
CA GLY A 252 30.69 1.24 17.73
C GLY A 252 30.46 2.08 18.99
N ALA A 253 29.71 1.51 19.94
CA ALA A 253 29.45 2.10 21.26
C ALA A 253 30.54 1.78 22.30
N ASP A 254 31.44 0.84 22.03
CA ASP A 254 32.50 0.48 22.95
C ASP A 254 33.63 1.53 22.92
N THR A 255 34.26 1.74 24.08
CA THR A 255 35.51 2.48 24.21
C THR A 255 36.64 1.50 24.48
N VAL A 256 37.58 1.37 23.54
CA VAL A 256 38.61 0.33 23.61
C VAL A 256 40.01 0.95 23.70
N PRO A 257 40.67 0.88 24.88
CA PRO A 257 42.05 1.30 25.02
C PRO A 257 42.99 0.46 24.14
N PRO A 258 44.12 1.00 23.66
CA PRO A 258 45.04 0.30 22.76
C PRO A 258 45.52 -1.08 23.27
N LYS A 259 45.70 -1.22 24.59
CA LYS A 259 46.18 -2.46 25.23
C LYS A 259 45.18 -3.62 25.16
N GLU A 260 43.88 -3.34 25.07
CA GLU A 260 42.82 -4.35 25.09
C GLU A 260 42.28 -4.68 23.70
N ARG A 261 42.78 -4.04 22.63
CA ARG A 261 42.27 -4.19 21.27
C ARG A 261 42.31 -5.63 20.77
N ALA A 262 43.38 -6.38 21.05
CA ALA A 262 43.51 -7.77 20.62
C ALA A 262 42.45 -8.67 21.27
N SER A 263 42.28 -8.56 22.60
CA SER A 263 41.24 -9.30 23.34
C SER A 263 39.83 -8.92 22.90
N TRP A 264 39.59 -7.63 22.65
CA TRP A 264 38.32 -7.15 22.09
C TRP A 264 38.04 -7.79 20.73
N MET A 265 38.99 -7.75 19.78
CA MET A 265 38.82 -8.37 18.46
C MET A 265 38.51 -9.87 18.56
N ILE A 266 39.29 -10.64 19.33
CA ILE A 266 39.06 -12.09 19.51
C ILE A 266 37.64 -12.37 20.02
N SER A 267 37.16 -11.57 20.99
CA SER A 267 35.80 -11.70 21.51
C SER A 267 34.73 -11.40 20.45
N ARG A 268 34.94 -10.39 19.58
CA ARG A 268 34.00 -10.04 18.48
C ARG A 268 33.96 -11.15 17.43
N TRP A 269 35.11 -11.67 17.02
CA TRP A 269 35.24 -12.79 16.08
C TRP A 269 34.57 -14.05 16.62
N GLY A 270 34.88 -14.44 17.86
CA GLY A 270 34.24 -15.57 18.52
C GLY A 270 32.72 -15.44 18.56
N ARG A 271 32.20 -14.25 18.90
CA ARG A 271 30.74 -14.02 18.90
C ARG A 271 30.13 -14.13 17.51
N LEU A 272 30.75 -13.53 16.49
CA LEU A 272 30.22 -13.60 15.12
C LEU A 272 30.22 -15.05 14.61
N ILE A 273 31.29 -15.81 14.86
CA ILE A 273 31.37 -17.24 14.51
C ILE A 273 30.28 -18.02 15.21
N THR A 274 30.11 -17.85 16.53
CA THR A 274 29.03 -18.52 17.28
C THR A 274 27.65 -18.18 16.72
N CYS A 275 27.38 -16.89 16.44
CA CYS A 275 26.10 -16.48 15.84
C CYS A 275 25.92 -17.07 14.43
N GLY A 276 27.00 -17.14 13.64
CA GLY A 276 27.00 -17.75 12.31
C GLY A 276 26.71 -19.26 12.35
N LEU A 277 27.33 -19.99 13.28
CA LEU A 277 27.07 -21.41 13.49
C LEU A 277 25.62 -21.68 13.94
N VAL A 278 25.09 -20.85 14.85
CA VAL A 278 23.68 -20.93 15.25
C VAL A 278 22.75 -20.64 14.07
N ALA A 279 23.06 -19.63 13.27
CA ALA A 279 22.26 -19.30 12.09
C ALA A 279 22.35 -20.38 10.99
N ALA A 280 23.48 -21.06 10.86
CA ALA A 280 23.67 -22.17 9.93
C ALA A 280 22.77 -23.38 10.26
N LEU A 281 22.26 -23.51 11.49
CA LEU A 281 21.28 -24.55 11.84
C LEU A 281 19.99 -24.46 11.02
N ILE A 282 19.68 -23.31 10.40
CA ILE A 282 18.54 -23.14 9.48
C ILE A 282 18.69 -24.05 8.24
N PHE A 283 19.91 -24.39 7.82
CA PHE A 283 20.12 -25.33 6.71
C PHE A 283 19.51 -26.70 6.99
N ILE A 284 19.49 -27.15 8.24
CA ILE A 284 19.02 -28.50 8.61
C ILE A 284 17.56 -28.71 8.20
N PRO A 285 16.58 -27.90 8.66
CA PRO A 285 15.19 -28.09 8.26
C PRO A 285 14.97 -27.81 6.77
N VAL A 286 15.66 -26.85 6.16
CA VAL A 286 15.49 -26.52 4.74
C VAL A 286 15.95 -27.67 3.86
N VAL A 287 17.17 -28.17 4.06
CA VAL A 287 17.71 -29.32 3.32
C VAL A 287 16.90 -30.58 3.60
N ALA A 288 16.43 -30.79 4.82
CA ALA A 288 15.58 -31.94 5.15
C ALA A 288 14.25 -31.92 4.38
N VAL A 289 13.56 -30.77 4.34
CA VAL A 289 12.32 -30.61 3.58
C VAL A 289 12.58 -30.76 2.08
N ASP A 290 13.57 -30.06 1.53
CA ASP A 290 13.88 -30.14 0.11
C ASP A 290 14.27 -31.56 -0.31
N THR A 291 15.07 -32.26 0.51
CA THR A 291 15.42 -33.67 0.29
C THR A 291 14.20 -34.58 0.28
N LEU A 292 13.23 -34.34 1.16
CA LEU A 292 11.98 -35.10 1.21
C LEU A 292 11.15 -34.89 -0.07
N PHE A 293 11.00 -33.64 -0.52
CA PHE A 293 10.21 -33.31 -1.71
C PHE A 293 10.90 -33.69 -3.03
N TYR A 294 12.23 -33.74 -3.06
CA TYR A 294 12.97 -34.18 -4.23
C TYR A 294 13.27 -35.68 -4.26
N GLY A 295 13.09 -36.39 -3.14
CA GLY A 295 13.35 -37.83 -3.04
C GLY A 295 14.84 -38.20 -3.06
N LYS A 296 15.73 -37.21 -3.05
CA LYS A 296 17.19 -37.37 -3.01
C LYS A 296 17.83 -36.24 -2.21
N LEU A 297 18.97 -36.53 -1.57
CA LEU A 297 19.72 -35.53 -0.81
C LEU A 297 20.07 -34.34 -1.71
N THR A 298 19.47 -33.18 -1.41
CA THR A 298 19.57 -32.00 -2.27
C THR A 298 19.83 -30.76 -1.43
N VAL A 299 20.87 -30.03 -1.80
CA VAL A 299 21.19 -28.72 -1.21
C VAL A 299 20.82 -27.64 -2.22
N VAL A 300 19.55 -27.25 -2.23
CA VAL A 300 19.01 -26.29 -3.21
C VAL A 300 19.77 -24.96 -3.23
N PRO A 301 20.13 -24.32 -2.08
CA PRO A 301 20.91 -23.08 -2.11
C PRO A 301 22.28 -23.22 -2.78
N TRP A 302 22.88 -24.42 -2.77
CA TRP A 302 24.13 -24.68 -3.49
C TRP A 302 23.88 -24.88 -4.99
N ASN A 303 22.84 -25.64 -5.37
CA ASN A 303 22.51 -25.89 -6.77
C ASN A 303 22.23 -24.59 -7.55
N ILE A 304 21.49 -23.65 -6.94
CA ILE A 304 21.20 -22.35 -7.55
C ILE A 304 22.46 -21.49 -7.69
N ILE A 305 23.37 -21.52 -6.72
CA ILE A 305 24.68 -20.84 -6.83
C ILE A 305 25.50 -21.45 -7.95
N LYS A 306 25.58 -22.78 -8.01
CA LYS A 306 26.30 -23.50 -9.07
C LYS A 306 25.79 -23.10 -10.45
N TYR A 307 24.47 -23.10 -10.65
CA TYR A 307 23.85 -22.75 -11.93
C TYR A 307 24.13 -21.30 -12.37
N ASN A 308 24.04 -20.33 -11.44
CA ASN A 308 24.14 -18.91 -11.79
C ASN A 308 25.58 -18.36 -11.81
N VAL A 309 26.46 -18.85 -10.93
CA VAL A 309 27.82 -18.30 -10.75
C VAL A 309 28.87 -19.12 -11.48
N PHE A 310 28.64 -20.42 -11.64
CA PHE A 310 29.55 -21.33 -12.31
C PHE A 310 28.84 -22.02 -13.49
N PRO A 311 28.34 -21.25 -14.49
CA PRO A 311 27.59 -21.80 -15.61
C PRO A 311 28.46 -22.71 -16.49
N ASP A 312 27.87 -23.79 -17.00
CA ASP A 312 28.45 -24.58 -18.08
C ASP A 312 28.32 -23.79 -19.41
N SER A 313 29.13 -24.10 -20.44
CA SER A 313 29.15 -23.34 -21.70
C SER A 313 27.81 -23.24 -22.46
N GLN A 314 26.86 -24.12 -22.18
CA GLN A 314 25.51 -24.13 -22.79
C GLN A 314 24.39 -23.76 -21.80
N ARG A 315 24.72 -23.48 -20.54
CA ARG A 315 23.74 -23.28 -19.46
C ARG A 315 24.00 -21.97 -18.75
N GLY A 316 22.98 -21.38 -18.15
CA GLY A 316 23.13 -20.22 -17.29
C GLY A 316 22.03 -19.19 -17.49
N PRO A 317 22.05 -18.12 -16.68
CA PRO A 317 20.99 -17.12 -16.68
C PRO A 317 20.91 -16.32 -18.00
N GLU A 318 22.01 -16.24 -18.76
CA GLU A 318 22.06 -15.54 -20.05
C GLU A 318 21.16 -16.17 -21.13
N LEU A 319 20.75 -17.42 -20.93
CA LEU A 319 19.82 -18.14 -21.80
C LEU A 319 18.47 -17.41 -21.93
N TYR A 320 18.09 -16.64 -20.91
CA TYR A 320 16.84 -15.88 -20.86
C TYR A 320 17.02 -14.42 -21.28
N GLY A 321 18.14 -14.11 -21.93
CA GLY A 321 18.47 -12.77 -22.42
C GLY A 321 19.47 -12.04 -21.52
N THR A 322 20.05 -10.98 -22.08
CA THR A 322 20.96 -10.06 -21.38
C THR A 322 20.49 -8.64 -21.58
N GLU A 323 20.79 -7.78 -20.61
CA GLU A 323 20.29 -6.41 -20.57
C GLU A 323 21.45 -5.42 -20.52
N PRO A 324 21.30 -4.20 -21.08
CA PRO A 324 22.38 -3.21 -21.12
C PRO A 324 22.73 -2.67 -19.73
N ALA A 325 23.86 -1.99 -19.60
CA ALA A 325 24.40 -1.53 -18.32
C ALA A 325 23.49 -0.53 -17.58
N ASP A 326 22.67 0.22 -18.32
CA ASP A 326 21.74 1.23 -17.80
C ASP A 326 20.40 0.65 -17.33
N PHE A 327 20.13 -0.65 -17.55
CA PHE A 327 18.88 -1.33 -17.19
C PHE A 327 18.43 -1.03 -15.76
N TYR A 328 19.30 -1.23 -14.75
CA TYR A 328 18.92 -0.98 -13.36
C TYR A 328 18.74 0.50 -13.05
N ILE A 329 19.42 1.40 -13.74
CA ILE A 329 19.19 2.84 -13.56
C ILE A 329 17.79 3.19 -14.07
N ALA A 330 17.43 2.71 -15.27
CA ALA A 330 16.09 2.89 -15.83
C ALA A 330 15.02 2.23 -14.95
N ASN A 331 15.23 0.98 -14.51
CA ASN A 331 14.31 0.26 -13.64
C ASN A 331 14.07 1.00 -12.32
N LEU A 332 15.15 1.43 -11.65
CA LEU A 332 15.04 2.16 -10.39
C LEU A 332 14.36 3.52 -10.60
N LEU A 333 14.68 4.26 -11.67
CA LEU A 333 14.02 5.54 -11.96
C LEU A 333 12.52 5.36 -12.23
N LEU A 334 12.12 4.26 -12.86
CA LEU A 334 10.71 3.95 -13.02
C LEU A 334 10.05 3.63 -11.67
N ASN A 335 10.65 2.78 -10.85
CA ASN A 335 10.03 2.28 -9.62
C ASN A 335 10.13 3.21 -8.40
N LEU A 336 11.19 4.01 -8.33
CA LEU A 336 11.55 4.89 -7.21
C LEU A 336 11.80 6.34 -7.66
N ASN A 337 11.68 6.68 -8.94
CA ASN A 337 11.61 8.06 -9.45
C ASN A 337 12.67 9.03 -8.90
N VAL A 338 12.23 10.21 -8.46
CA VAL A 338 13.08 11.33 -8.04
C VAL A 338 13.95 11.01 -6.83
N ILE A 339 13.67 9.93 -6.08
CA ILE A 339 14.48 9.58 -4.91
C ILE A 339 15.73 8.78 -5.27
N VAL A 340 15.82 8.21 -6.48
CA VAL A 340 17.00 7.44 -6.93
C VAL A 340 18.27 8.29 -6.98
N PRO A 341 18.27 9.49 -7.58
CA PRO A 341 19.44 10.39 -7.51
C PRO A 341 19.85 10.71 -6.07
N PHE A 342 18.89 10.90 -5.16
CA PHE A 342 19.20 11.11 -3.74
C PHE A 342 19.84 9.87 -3.10
N ALA A 343 19.39 8.66 -3.45
CA ALA A 343 19.99 7.43 -2.94
C ALA A 343 21.46 7.28 -3.36
N PHE A 344 21.77 7.50 -4.64
CA PHE A 344 23.14 7.44 -5.16
C PHE A 344 24.02 8.62 -4.70
N ALA A 345 23.43 9.76 -4.35
CA ALA A 345 24.15 10.89 -3.77
C ALA A 345 24.45 10.72 -2.26
N SER A 346 24.04 9.63 -1.61
CA SER A 346 24.16 9.49 -0.15
C SER A 346 25.61 9.46 0.38
N LEU A 347 26.52 8.71 -0.27
CA LEU A 347 27.95 8.71 0.08
C LEU A 347 28.64 10.05 -0.24
N PRO A 348 28.51 10.63 -1.44
CA PRO A 348 29.01 11.99 -1.72
C PRO A 348 28.46 13.04 -0.74
N ALA A 349 27.17 12.98 -0.41
CA ALA A 349 26.56 13.89 0.55
C ALA A 349 27.12 13.71 1.96
N LEU A 350 27.39 12.47 2.38
CA LEU A 350 28.02 12.23 3.67
C LEU A 350 29.42 12.88 3.73
N LEU A 351 30.21 12.78 2.66
CA LEU A 351 31.54 13.40 2.53
C LEU A 351 31.46 14.95 2.60
N VAL A 352 30.55 15.55 1.83
CA VAL A 352 30.32 17.01 1.84
C VAL A 352 29.91 17.47 3.25
N THR A 353 29.02 16.74 3.91
CA THR A 353 28.60 17.04 5.29
C THR A 353 29.77 16.94 6.27
N HIS A 354 30.63 15.94 6.13
CA HIS A 354 31.83 15.81 6.96
C HIS A 354 32.75 17.03 6.84
N ARG A 355 32.88 17.60 5.64
CA ARG A 355 33.76 18.74 5.37
C ARG A 355 33.16 20.08 5.81
N PHE A 356 31.87 20.30 5.59
CA PHE A 356 31.22 21.62 5.73
C PHE A 356 30.20 21.74 6.88
N ASP A 357 29.58 20.64 7.34
CA ASP A 357 28.58 20.64 8.41
C ASP A 357 28.79 19.47 9.40
N ARG A 358 30.03 19.34 9.87
CA ARG A 358 30.43 18.21 10.75
C ARG A 358 29.62 18.13 12.04
N LYS A 359 29.13 19.24 12.57
CA LYS A 359 28.32 19.28 13.82
C LYS A 359 27.03 18.46 13.69
N ARG A 360 26.55 18.21 12.48
CA ARG A 360 25.40 17.35 12.20
C ARG A 360 25.69 15.86 12.39
N LEU A 361 26.96 15.47 12.34
CA LEU A 361 27.46 14.11 12.57
C LEU A 361 27.90 13.88 14.02
N GLY A 362 27.45 14.71 14.96
CA GLY A 362 27.83 14.61 16.37
C GLY A 362 29.24 15.10 16.68
N ASP A 363 29.71 14.79 17.89
CA ASP A 363 31.01 15.24 18.40
C ASP A 363 32.18 14.45 17.78
N ARG A 364 33.39 15.02 17.87
CA ARG A 364 34.60 14.35 17.40
C ARG A 364 34.86 13.12 18.28
N ALA A 365 34.79 11.94 17.67
CA ALA A 365 35.27 10.72 18.30
C ALA A 365 36.81 10.76 18.40
N GLY A 366 37.34 10.42 19.58
CA GLY A 366 38.76 10.15 19.77
C GLY A 366 39.17 8.81 19.16
N PRO A 367 40.48 8.45 19.20
CA PRO A 367 41.01 7.22 18.58
C PRO A 367 40.48 5.91 19.20
N GLU A 368 39.79 6.00 20.34
CA GLU A 368 39.22 4.87 21.09
C GLU A 368 37.72 4.67 20.84
N ARG A 369 37.09 5.50 19.98
CA ARG A 369 35.67 5.44 19.63
C ARG A 369 35.47 5.49 18.12
N SER A 370 34.42 4.83 17.64
CA SER A 370 34.02 4.97 16.23
C SER A 370 33.38 6.32 15.99
N SER A 371 33.74 6.96 14.87
CA SER A 371 33.09 8.22 14.48
C SER A 371 31.67 7.94 13.95
N PRO A 372 30.69 8.82 14.23
CA PRO A 372 29.35 8.66 13.64
C PRO A 372 29.36 8.73 12.10
N TYR A 373 30.34 9.42 11.51
CA TYR A 373 30.60 9.43 10.07
C TYR A 373 30.93 8.03 9.54
N THR A 374 31.90 7.34 10.14
CA THR A 374 32.32 6.00 9.70
C THR A 374 31.21 4.97 9.90
N ILE A 375 30.45 5.07 10.99
CA ILE A 375 29.29 4.20 11.23
C ILE A 375 28.21 4.41 10.15
N LEU A 376 27.87 5.68 9.85
CA LEU A 376 26.87 5.98 8.84
C LEU A 376 27.34 5.60 7.43
N LEU A 377 28.63 5.75 7.11
CA LEU A 377 29.22 5.35 5.84
C LEU A 377 29.03 3.84 5.60
N VAL A 378 29.35 3.01 6.59
CA VAL A 378 29.18 1.55 6.48
C VAL A 378 27.70 1.17 6.37
N ARG A 379 26.79 1.93 6.98
CA ARG A 379 25.33 1.68 6.91
C ARG A 379 24.68 2.12 5.60
N LEU A 380 25.30 3.02 4.84
CA LEU A 380 24.84 3.41 3.49
C LEU A 380 25.39 2.47 2.41
N ALA A 381 26.51 1.79 2.68
CA ALA A 381 27.21 0.93 1.73
C ALA A 381 26.43 -0.27 1.15
N PRO A 382 25.52 -0.96 1.87
CA PRO A 382 24.89 -2.18 1.34
C PRO A 382 24.14 -1.98 0.02
N MET A 383 23.49 -0.82 -0.16
CA MET A 383 22.79 -0.47 -1.39
C MET A 383 23.76 -0.33 -2.59
N TYR A 384 24.92 0.31 -2.39
CA TYR A 384 25.93 0.46 -3.45
C TYR A 384 26.59 -0.87 -3.79
N LEU A 385 26.90 -1.67 -2.76
CA LEU A 385 27.48 -3.00 -2.93
C LEU A 385 26.55 -3.86 -3.79
N TRP A 386 25.28 -3.96 -3.39
CA TRP A 386 24.29 -4.73 -4.11
C TRP A 386 24.09 -4.25 -5.56
N PHE A 387 23.93 -2.94 -5.74
CA PHE A 387 23.78 -2.35 -7.07
C PHE A 387 24.97 -2.66 -7.97
N THR A 388 26.20 -2.60 -7.43
CA THR A 388 27.42 -2.92 -8.19
C THR A 388 27.46 -4.38 -8.60
N ILE A 389 27.18 -5.30 -7.65
CA ILE A 389 27.19 -6.74 -7.92
C ILE A 389 26.15 -7.09 -8.99
N MET A 390 24.91 -6.60 -8.84
CA MET A 390 23.84 -6.88 -9.80
C MET A 390 24.11 -6.25 -11.16
N SER A 391 24.61 -5.01 -11.21
CA SER A 391 24.90 -4.33 -12.48
C SER A 391 26.06 -4.95 -13.25
N ALA A 392 26.96 -5.66 -12.56
CA ALA A 392 28.05 -6.41 -13.17
C ALA A 392 27.59 -7.72 -13.83
N GLN A 393 26.39 -8.22 -13.52
CA GLN A 393 25.83 -9.41 -14.19
C GLN A 393 25.26 -9.04 -15.57
N ALA A 394 25.42 -9.93 -16.55
CA ALA A 394 24.88 -9.73 -17.90
C ALA A 394 23.35 -9.89 -17.94
N HIS A 395 22.84 -10.92 -17.27
CA HIS A 395 21.41 -11.13 -17.07
C HIS A 395 20.88 -10.25 -15.94
N LYS A 396 19.77 -9.55 -16.17
CA LYS A 396 19.18 -8.60 -15.22
C LYS A 396 17.67 -8.71 -15.21
N GLU A 397 17.11 -8.59 -14.02
CA GLU A 397 15.67 -8.60 -13.81
C GLU A 397 15.27 -7.61 -12.71
N GLU A 398 14.08 -7.04 -12.82
CA GLU A 398 13.56 -6.06 -11.84
C GLU A 398 13.57 -6.62 -10.41
N ARG A 399 13.12 -7.87 -10.23
CA ARG A 399 13.01 -8.53 -8.92
C ARG A 399 14.35 -8.74 -8.21
N PHE A 400 15.48 -8.71 -8.91
CA PHE A 400 16.81 -8.83 -8.30
C PHE A 400 17.17 -7.60 -7.44
N MET A 401 16.47 -6.47 -7.63
CA MET A 401 16.65 -5.27 -6.83
C MET A 401 15.72 -5.20 -5.61
N TYR A 402 14.72 -6.08 -5.50
CA TYR A 402 13.77 -6.10 -4.37
C TYR A 402 14.48 -6.13 -2.99
N PRO A 403 15.52 -6.95 -2.75
CA PRO A 403 16.17 -7.04 -1.44
C PRO A 403 16.66 -5.70 -0.88
N VAL A 404 16.99 -4.74 -1.75
CA VAL A 404 17.54 -3.44 -1.35
C VAL A 404 16.58 -2.27 -1.52
N TYR A 405 15.34 -2.45 -1.98
CA TYR A 405 14.38 -1.35 -2.10
C TYR A 405 14.20 -0.54 -0.80
N PRO A 406 14.09 -1.15 0.40
CA PRO A 406 14.06 -0.40 1.65
C PRO A 406 15.34 0.37 1.94
N LEU A 407 16.50 -0.15 1.52
CA LEU A 407 17.81 0.48 1.70
C LEU A 407 18.03 1.65 0.73
N ILE A 408 17.48 1.57 -0.49
CA ILE A 408 17.45 2.70 -1.44
C ILE A 408 16.62 3.84 -0.84
N CYS A 409 15.44 3.53 -0.28
CA CYS A 409 14.61 4.51 0.41
C CYS A 409 15.33 5.12 1.63
N PHE A 410 16.08 4.31 2.38
CA PHE A 410 16.91 4.78 3.50
C PHE A 410 18.01 5.74 3.02
N ASN A 411 18.80 5.37 2.02
CA ASN A 411 19.87 6.21 1.48
C ASN A 411 19.30 7.55 0.97
N ALA A 412 18.19 7.53 0.25
CA ALA A 412 17.52 8.75 -0.21
C ALA A 412 17.04 9.63 0.94
N ALA A 413 16.47 9.04 2.00
CA ALA A 413 16.01 9.77 3.18
C ALA A 413 17.16 10.45 3.94
N ILE A 414 18.31 9.80 4.03
CA ILE A 414 19.53 10.39 4.61
C ILE A 414 20.01 11.56 3.75
N THR A 415 20.11 11.39 2.44
CA THR A 415 20.55 12.49 1.55
C THR A 415 19.61 13.68 1.61
N LEU A 416 18.29 13.47 1.60
CA LEU A 416 17.31 14.56 1.72
C LEU A 416 17.46 15.31 3.06
N TYR A 417 17.76 14.59 4.14
CA TYR A 417 18.09 15.20 5.44
C TYR A 417 19.37 16.03 5.38
N LEU A 418 20.43 15.52 4.76
CA LEU A 418 21.73 16.21 4.65
C LEU A 418 21.64 17.46 3.76
N VAL A 419 21.01 17.36 2.58
CA VAL A 419 20.81 18.49 1.66
C VAL A 419 20.03 19.61 2.33
N ARG A 420 18.95 19.26 3.05
CA ARG A 420 18.22 20.24 3.89
C ARG A 420 19.14 20.92 4.89
N GLY A 421 20.04 20.15 5.53
CA GLY A 421 21.03 20.67 6.46
C GLY A 421 21.98 21.68 5.82
N TRP A 422 22.47 21.41 4.61
CA TRP A 422 23.33 22.36 3.89
C TRP A 422 22.60 23.65 3.54
N MET A 423 21.32 23.56 3.14
CA MET A 423 20.50 24.75 2.92
C MET A 423 20.38 25.58 4.21
N GLU A 424 20.22 24.93 5.38
CA GLU A 424 20.22 25.61 6.67
C GLU A 424 21.56 26.33 6.92
N VAL A 425 22.70 25.68 6.67
CA VAL A 425 24.04 26.26 6.86
C VAL A 425 24.30 27.44 5.91
N VAL A 426 24.02 27.28 4.62
CA VAL A 426 24.18 28.33 3.61
C VAL A 426 23.33 29.55 3.97
N TYR A 427 22.07 29.32 4.36
CA TYR A 427 21.17 30.39 4.77
C TYR A 427 21.68 31.10 6.03
N ILE A 428 22.18 30.38 7.04
CA ILE A 428 22.75 30.99 8.24
C ILE A 428 23.98 31.84 7.89
N LYS A 429 24.85 31.35 7.00
CA LYS A 429 26.04 32.09 6.53
C LYS A 429 25.64 33.37 5.81
N TRP A 430 24.59 33.32 5.00
CA TRP A 430 24.08 34.48 4.25
C TRP A 430 23.34 35.48 5.14
N THR A 431 22.41 35.03 6.00
CA THR A 431 21.60 35.93 6.84
C THR A 431 22.24 36.29 8.18
N LYS A 432 23.41 35.73 8.50
CA LYS A 432 24.14 35.86 9.77
C LYS A 432 23.27 35.62 11.03
N SER A 433 22.19 34.84 10.92
CA SER A 433 21.19 34.70 11.98
C SER A 433 20.59 33.27 12.01
N PRO A 434 20.94 32.46 13.03
CA PRO A 434 20.32 31.15 13.26
C PRO A 434 18.82 31.25 13.56
N TYR A 435 18.38 32.35 14.18
CA TYR A 435 16.97 32.58 14.48
C TYR A 435 16.15 32.74 13.19
N ARG A 436 16.61 33.54 12.22
CA ARG A 436 15.93 33.69 10.92
C ARG A 436 15.88 32.36 10.15
N ALA A 437 16.97 31.60 10.15
CA ALA A 437 17.00 30.26 9.56
C ALA A 437 15.98 29.33 10.22
N SER A 438 15.85 29.40 11.55
CA SER A 438 14.84 28.61 12.25
C SER A 438 13.43 28.94 11.80
N GLN A 439 13.09 30.18 11.46
CA GLN A 439 11.74 30.58 11.05
C GLN A 439 11.49 30.40 9.54
N ALA A 440 12.52 30.10 8.75
CA ALA A 440 12.40 29.97 7.30
C ALA A 440 11.54 28.76 6.90
N VAL A 441 10.53 29.02 6.07
CA VAL A 441 9.63 27.99 5.52
C VAL A 441 10.24 27.28 4.29
N LEU A 442 11.28 27.87 3.71
CA LEU A 442 12.00 27.38 2.53
C LEU A 442 12.43 25.91 2.68
N PHE A 443 13.08 25.57 3.78
CA PHE A 443 13.60 24.20 4.01
C PHE A 443 12.49 23.16 4.07
N SER A 444 11.37 23.49 4.75
CA SER A 444 10.22 22.60 4.81
C SER A 444 9.54 22.46 3.45
N ARG A 445 9.44 23.54 2.66
CA ARG A 445 8.84 23.51 1.31
C ARG A 445 9.68 22.67 0.35
N PHE A 446 11.00 22.80 0.40
CA PHE A 446 11.90 21.97 -0.41
C PHE A 446 11.74 20.47 -0.08
N THR A 447 11.77 20.11 1.20
CA THR A 447 11.58 18.68 1.55
C THR A 447 10.18 18.18 1.24
N LEU A 448 9.16 19.04 1.36
CA LEU A 448 7.80 18.70 0.97
C LEU A 448 7.68 18.51 -0.54
N SER A 449 8.31 19.35 -1.36
CA SER A 449 8.24 19.24 -2.82
C SER A 449 8.87 17.95 -3.32
N VAL A 450 10.03 17.54 -2.78
CA VAL A 450 10.68 16.26 -3.14
C VAL A 450 9.79 15.07 -2.74
N VAL A 451 9.27 15.06 -1.52
CA VAL A 451 8.38 13.98 -1.05
C VAL A 451 7.09 13.93 -1.85
N SER A 452 6.44 15.07 -2.08
CA SER A 452 5.21 15.14 -2.88
C SER A 452 5.43 14.72 -4.34
N ALA A 453 6.54 15.14 -4.96
CA ALA A 453 6.88 14.70 -6.32
C ALA A 453 7.06 13.19 -6.39
N SER A 454 7.76 12.59 -5.42
CA SER A 454 7.94 11.14 -5.36
C SER A 454 6.61 10.40 -5.19
N ILE A 455 5.71 10.90 -4.33
CA ILE A 455 4.38 10.32 -4.13
C ILE A 455 3.56 10.38 -5.42
N VAL A 456 3.46 11.56 -6.05
CA VAL A 456 2.65 11.75 -7.26
C VAL A 456 3.13 10.84 -8.39
N LEU A 457 4.45 10.80 -8.63
CA LEU A 457 5.03 9.96 -9.70
C LEU A 457 4.83 8.46 -9.42
N SER A 458 5.06 8.01 -8.19
CA SER A 458 4.88 6.60 -7.85
C SER A 458 3.42 6.16 -7.90
N VAL A 459 2.49 6.97 -7.36
CA VAL A 459 1.05 6.66 -7.42
C VAL A 459 0.58 6.67 -8.87
N SER A 460 1.01 7.64 -9.67
CA SER A 460 0.71 7.68 -11.11
C SER A 460 1.21 6.42 -11.83
N ARG A 461 2.41 5.93 -11.50
CA ARG A 461 2.92 4.68 -12.06
C ARG A 461 2.11 3.47 -11.61
N GLY A 462 1.78 3.35 -10.33
CA GLY A 462 0.95 2.26 -9.82
C GLY A 462 -0.42 2.21 -10.50
N VAL A 463 -1.06 3.37 -10.68
CA VAL A 463 -2.33 3.49 -11.41
C VAL A 463 -2.15 3.15 -12.89
N ALA A 464 -1.06 3.57 -13.53
CA ALA A 464 -0.76 3.21 -14.91
C ALA A 464 -0.54 1.69 -15.09
N GLN A 465 0.22 1.06 -14.19
CA GLN A 465 0.42 -0.39 -14.19
C GLN A 465 -0.91 -1.11 -14.06
N TRP A 466 -1.77 -0.69 -13.12
CA TRP A 466 -3.10 -1.25 -12.99
C TRP A 466 -3.94 -1.03 -14.27
N LYS A 467 -4.07 0.21 -14.75
CA LYS A 467 -4.93 0.53 -15.90
C LYS A 467 -4.53 -0.22 -17.18
N TYR A 468 -3.22 -0.35 -17.45
CA TYR A 468 -2.75 -0.91 -18.71
C TYR A 468 -2.41 -2.41 -18.67
N TYR A 469 -2.20 -2.98 -17.47
CA TYR A 469 -1.73 -4.37 -17.33
C TYR A 469 -2.63 -5.26 -16.46
N HIS A 470 -3.78 -4.77 -15.98
CA HIS A 470 -4.72 -5.56 -15.16
C HIS A 470 -5.68 -6.46 -15.96
N SER A 471 -5.58 -6.45 -17.30
CA SER A 471 -6.45 -7.26 -18.18
C SER A 471 -6.46 -8.75 -17.80
N PRO A 472 -5.32 -9.45 -17.58
CA PRO A 472 -5.34 -10.90 -17.30
C PRO A 472 -6.15 -11.26 -16.05
N MET A 473 -6.00 -10.50 -14.97
CA MET A 473 -6.78 -10.69 -13.73
C MET A 473 -8.28 -10.46 -13.96
N SER A 474 -8.63 -9.50 -14.83
CA SER A 474 -10.01 -9.15 -15.15
C SER A 474 -10.67 -10.20 -16.04
N VAL A 475 -9.95 -10.70 -17.05
CA VAL A 475 -10.45 -11.75 -17.96
C VAL A 475 -10.68 -13.04 -17.21
N VAL A 476 -9.74 -13.48 -16.36
CA VAL A 476 -9.93 -14.69 -15.55
C VAL A 476 -11.07 -14.52 -14.54
N ALA A 477 -11.23 -13.33 -13.95
CA ALA A 477 -12.38 -13.03 -13.11
C ALA A 477 -13.72 -13.10 -13.86
N HIS A 478 -13.75 -12.57 -15.08
CA HIS A 478 -14.93 -12.60 -15.94
C HIS A 478 -15.26 -14.03 -16.38
N PHE A 479 -14.25 -14.81 -16.75
CA PHE A 479 -14.39 -16.23 -17.08
C PHE A 479 -15.05 -17.00 -15.92
N GLU A 480 -14.51 -16.86 -14.71
CA GLU A 480 -15.04 -17.51 -13.51
C GLU A 480 -16.45 -17.02 -13.13
N ALA A 481 -16.64 -15.71 -13.00
CA ALA A 481 -17.86 -15.15 -12.41
C ALA A 481 -19.03 -14.96 -13.38
N TYR A 482 -18.76 -14.88 -14.68
CA TYR A 482 -19.79 -14.65 -15.70
C TYR A 482 -19.94 -15.83 -16.65
N GLU A 483 -18.87 -16.21 -17.35
CA GLU A 483 -19.00 -17.20 -18.44
C GLU A 483 -19.35 -18.60 -17.92
N LEU A 484 -18.65 -19.08 -16.89
CA LEU A 484 -18.96 -20.39 -16.30
C LEU A 484 -20.35 -20.43 -15.64
N VAL A 485 -20.79 -19.31 -15.08
CA VAL A 485 -22.12 -19.17 -14.48
C VAL A 485 -23.20 -19.15 -15.56
N ARG A 486 -22.97 -18.45 -16.66
CA ARG A 486 -23.82 -18.45 -17.85
C ARG A 486 -23.97 -19.85 -18.41
N LEU A 487 -22.88 -20.61 -18.53
CA LEU A 487 -22.92 -22.00 -18.97
C LEU A 487 -23.81 -22.87 -18.05
N LEU A 488 -23.62 -22.78 -16.73
CA LEU A 488 -24.45 -23.52 -15.78
C LEU A 488 -25.94 -23.11 -15.81
N ASN A 489 -26.23 -21.84 -16.08
CA ASN A 489 -27.60 -21.33 -16.22
C ASN A 489 -28.25 -21.86 -17.51
N THR A 490 -27.58 -21.73 -18.65
CA THR A 490 -28.09 -22.20 -19.96
C THR A 490 -28.29 -23.72 -20.01
N THR A 491 -27.50 -24.48 -19.27
CA THR A 491 -27.61 -25.95 -19.15
C THR A 491 -28.62 -26.40 -18.10
N GLY A 492 -29.26 -25.47 -17.38
CA GLY A 492 -30.29 -25.78 -16.37
C GLY A 492 -29.74 -26.33 -15.05
N HIS A 493 -28.42 -26.30 -14.84
CA HIS A 493 -27.78 -26.73 -13.59
C HIS A 493 -27.80 -25.67 -12.48
N VAL A 494 -28.08 -24.40 -12.81
CA VAL A 494 -28.41 -23.36 -11.82
C VAL A 494 -29.93 -23.17 -11.80
N TYR A 495 -30.58 -23.72 -10.77
CA TYR A 495 -31.97 -23.41 -10.48
C TYR A 495 -32.03 -22.15 -9.63
N ILE A 496 -32.30 -21.00 -10.24
CA ILE A 496 -32.78 -19.82 -9.50
C ILE A 496 -34.24 -20.13 -9.17
N PRO A 497 -34.61 -20.40 -7.91
CA PRO A 497 -36.00 -20.63 -7.58
C PRO A 497 -36.83 -19.40 -8.03
N PRO A 498 -38.00 -19.59 -8.67
CA PRO A 498 -38.85 -18.47 -9.00
C PRO A 498 -39.14 -17.70 -7.69
N PRO A 499 -39.13 -16.36 -7.70
CA PRO A 499 -39.38 -15.58 -6.49
C PRO A 499 -40.70 -16.05 -5.89
N LYS A 500 -40.64 -16.64 -4.69
CA LYS A 500 -41.85 -17.08 -3.98
C LYS A 500 -42.68 -15.84 -3.69
N TYR A 501 -43.77 -15.66 -4.42
CA TYR A 501 -44.74 -14.59 -4.21
C TYR A 501 -45.53 -14.87 -2.91
N HIS A 502 -44.89 -14.69 -1.75
CA HIS A 502 -45.61 -14.66 -0.48
C HIS A 502 -46.30 -13.30 -0.37
N ARG A 503 -47.62 -13.29 -0.58
CA ARG A 503 -48.52 -12.12 -0.50
C ARG A 503 -48.49 -11.34 0.83
N ARG A 504 -47.68 -11.75 1.82
CA ARG A 504 -47.57 -11.11 3.14
C ARG A 504 -46.19 -11.33 3.77
N ARG A 505 -45.13 -10.77 3.18
CA ARG A 505 -43.91 -10.28 3.87
C ARG A 505 -42.92 -9.78 2.81
N ARG A 506 -42.88 -8.46 2.60
CA ARG A 506 -41.72 -7.77 2.00
C ARG A 506 -40.56 -7.96 2.98
N ILE A 507 -39.47 -8.59 2.54
CA ILE A 507 -38.04 -8.31 2.75
C ILE A 507 -37.31 -9.55 2.18
N PRO A 508 -36.52 -9.45 1.09
CA PRO A 508 -35.45 -10.42 0.87
C PRO A 508 -34.39 -10.11 1.93
N THR A 509 -34.33 -10.93 2.97
CA THR A 509 -33.34 -10.78 4.03
C THR A 509 -32.05 -11.41 3.58
N SER A 510 -31.06 -10.56 3.28
CA SER A 510 -29.62 -10.84 3.12
C SER A 510 -29.11 -11.21 1.72
N GLU A 511 -27.99 -10.58 1.33
CA GLU A 511 -27.06 -11.10 0.30
C GLU A 511 -26.49 -12.49 0.68
N GLU A 512 -26.76 -13.02 1.89
CA GLU A 512 -26.39 -14.38 2.31
C GLU A 512 -27.29 -15.47 1.71
N GLU A 513 -28.39 -15.10 1.03
CA GLU A 513 -29.31 -16.04 0.37
C GLU A 513 -28.98 -16.29 -1.12
N GLU A 514 -27.99 -15.61 -1.72
CA GLU A 514 -27.46 -16.05 -3.02
C GLU A 514 -26.64 -17.34 -2.82
N PRO A 515 -27.08 -18.49 -3.34
CA PRO A 515 -26.35 -19.73 -3.16
C PRO A 515 -24.97 -19.60 -3.82
N ARG A 516 -23.91 -19.89 -3.05
CA ARG A 516 -22.56 -20.00 -3.60
C ARG A 516 -22.58 -20.97 -4.78
N ILE A 517 -22.05 -20.51 -5.91
CA ILE A 517 -22.07 -21.28 -7.15
C ILE A 517 -21.14 -22.47 -6.98
N ASN A 518 -21.73 -23.67 -7.03
CA ASN A 518 -20.95 -24.90 -6.95
C ASN A 518 -20.39 -25.25 -8.33
N TYR A 519 -19.13 -24.87 -8.58
CA TYR A 519 -18.42 -25.21 -9.82
C TYR A 519 -18.20 -26.72 -10.01
N ASP A 520 -18.38 -27.57 -8.99
CA ASP A 520 -18.32 -29.03 -9.16
C ASP A 520 -19.38 -29.54 -10.15
N LEU A 521 -20.47 -28.79 -10.36
CA LEU A 521 -21.48 -29.09 -11.39
C LEU A 521 -20.93 -29.04 -12.82
N LEU A 522 -19.72 -28.47 -13.02
CA LEU A 522 -19.06 -28.40 -14.32
C LEU A 522 -18.25 -29.66 -14.67
N TYR A 523 -17.96 -30.54 -13.70
CA TYR A 523 -17.17 -31.75 -13.97
C TYR A 523 -17.69 -32.62 -15.13
N PRO A 524 -19.01 -32.81 -15.33
CA PRO A 524 -19.54 -33.58 -16.46
C PRO A 524 -19.22 -32.98 -17.84
N PHE A 525 -18.96 -31.67 -17.92
CA PHE A 525 -18.66 -30.98 -19.18
C PHE A 525 -17.20 -31.16 -19.63
N ASN A 526 -16.30 -31.57 -18.72
CA ASN A 526 -14.87 -31.80 -19.00
C ASN A 526 -14.22 -30.64 -19.79
N LEU A 527 -14.47 -29.41 -19.34
CA LEU A 527 -14.06 -28.19 -20.03
C LEU A 527 -12.54 -28.02 -20.05
N THR A 528 -12.01 -27.54 -21.17
CA THR A 528 -10.59 -27.24 -21.38
C THR A 528 -10.39 -25.77 -21.77
N LEU A 529 -9.63 -25.05 -20.94
CA LEU A 529 -9.15 -23.69 -21.19
C LEU A 529 -7.71 -23.75 -21.72
N CYS A 530 -7.51 -23.34 -22.96
CA CYS A 530 -6.20 -23.29 -23.58
C CYS A 530 -5.57 -21.91 -23.49
N LEU A 531 -4.25 -21.88 -23.28
CA LEU A 531 -3.44 -20.67 -23.19
C LEU A 531 -2.49 -20.56 -24.38
N GLY A 532 -2.43 -19.38 -25.00
CA GLY A 532 -1.61 -19.07 -26.18
C GLY A 532 -0.31 -18.32 -25.88
N LYS A 533 0.10 -17.43 -26.80
CA LYS A 533 1.36 -16.64 -26.71
C LYS A 533 1.39 -15.69 -25.50
N ASP A 534 0.20 -15.31 -25.04
CA ASP A 534 -0.15 -14.71 -23.75
C ASP A 534 0.44 -15.26 -22.45
N TRP A 535 1.01 -16.48 -22.47
CA TRP A 535 1.08 -17.34 -21.28
C TRP A 535 1.73 -16.70 -20.04
N HIS A 536 2.77 -15.88 -20.23
CA HIS A 536 3.52 -15.22 -19.16
C HIS A 536 2.68 -14.18 -18.38
N ARG A 537 1.53 -13.77 -18.91
CA ARG A 537 0.56 -12.89 -18.25
C ARG A 537 -0.53 -13.63 -17.49
N PHE A 538 -0.64 -14.95 -17.68
CA PHE A 538 -1.66 -15.77 -17.06
C PHE A 538 -1.40 -15.91 -15.55
N PRO A 539 -2.41 -15.67 -14.69
CA PRO A 539 -2.22 -15.68 -13.23
C PRO A 539 -2.20 -17.08 -12.59
N GLY A 540 -2.24 -18.16 -13.38
CA GLY A 540 -2.13 -19.54 -12.89
C GLY A 540 -3.48 -20.23 -12.57
N ASN A 541 -3.40 -21.53 -12.30
CA ASN A 541 -4.51 -22.43 -11.95
C ASN A 541 -5.24 -22.04 -10.66
N TYR A 542 -4.64 -21.22 -9.80
CA TYR A 542 -5.29 -20.70 -8.59
C TYR A 542 -6.52 -19.84 -8.88
N LEU A 543 -6.64 -19.27 -10.08
CA LEU A 543 -7.75 -18.41 -10.48
C LEU A 543 -8.73 -19.08 -11.46
N VAL A 544 -8.53 -20.36 -11.78
CA VAL A 544 -9.43 -21.14 -12.65
C VAL A 544 -10.07 -22.25 -11.82
N PRO A 545 -11.40 -22.51 -11.87
CA PRO A 545 -12.03 -23.56 -11.06
C PRO A 545 -11.46 -24.98 -11.31
N ASP A 546 -11.51 -25.86 -10.30
CA ASP A 546 -10.97 -27.23 -10.37
C ASP A 546 -11.68 -28.13 -11.42
N SER A 547 -12.81 -27.70 -11.95
CA SER A 547 -13.60 -28.39 -12.97
C SER A 547 -13.16 -28.11 -14.40
N VAL A 548 -12.27 -27.13 -14.60
CA VAL A 548 -11.75 -26.71 -15.92
C VAL A 548 -10.27 -27.08 -15.99
N LYS A 549 -9.89 -27.81 -17.03
CA LYS A 549 -8.48 -28.16 -17.31
C LYS A 549 -7.80 -26.98 -18.00
N VAL A 550 -6.54 -26.73 -17.67
CA VAL A 550 -5.75 -25.67 -18.31
C VAL A 550 -4.64 -26.31 -19.13
N GLU A 551 -4.58 -26.01 -20.43
CA GLU A 551 -3.64 -26.62 -21.36
C GLU A 551 -2.91 -25.58 -22.21
N TRP A 552 -1.79 -25.97 -22.80
CA TRP A 552 -1.03 -25.13 -23.73
C TRP A 552 -1.41 -25.46 -25.16
N ILE A 553 -1.48 -24.44 -26.02
CA ILE A 553 -1.50 -24.64 -27.47
C ILE A 553 -0.23 -24.11 -28.10
N LYS A 554 0.15 -24.68 -29.25
CA LYS A 554 1.25 -24.12 -30.03
C LYS A 554 0.80 -22.76 -30.60
N SER A 555 1.55 -21.70 -30.24
CA SER A 555 1.37 -20.33 -30.72
C SER A 555 2.76 -19.76 -31.10
N GLU A 556 3.04 -18.48 -30.83
CA GLU A 556 4.28 -17.78 -31.22
C GLU A 556 5.50 -18.03 -30.30
N PHE A 557 5.33 -18.74 -29.17
CA PHE A 557 6.43 -19.01 -28.25
C PHE A 557 7.13 -20.34 -28.58
N ASP A 558 8.46 -20.31 -28.72
CA ASP A 558 9.33 -21.44 -29.10
C ASP A 558 10.28 -21.85 -27.94
N GLY A 559 9.97 -21.44 -26.70
CA GLY A 559 10.74 -21.79 -25.51
C GLY A 559 10.12 -22.95 -24.73
N MET A 560 10.77 -23.34 -23.64
CA MET A 560 10.27 -24.39 -22.74
C MET A 560 9.09 -23.86 -21.91
N LEU A 561 7.90 -24.41 -22.11
CA LEU A 561 6.74 -24.19 -21.24
C LEU A 561 6.72 -25.19 -20.07
N PRO A 562 6.10 -24.84 -18.94
CA PRO A 562 5.91 -25.78 -17.83
C PRO A 562 5.09 -27.02 -18.25
N GLY A 563 5.56 -28.22 -17.89
CA GLY A 563 4.79 -29.46 -18.04
C GLY A 563 3.75 -29.62 -16.92
N HIS A 564 2.94 -30.67 -16.94
CA HIS A 564 2.00 -30.96 -15.85
C HIS A 564 2.64 -31.80 -14.75
N PHE A 565 2.41 -31.45 -13.49
CA PHE A 565 2.69 -32.37 -12.39
C PHE A 565 1.90 -33.67 -12.55
N ALA A 566 2.49 -34.80 -12.12
CA ALA A 566 1.76 -36.06 -12.04
C ALA A 566 0.53 -35.89 -11.12
N PRO A 567 -0.71 -36.06 -11.62
CA PRO A 567 -1.90 -35.76 -10.84
C PRO A 567 -2.01 -36.71 -9.64
N THR A 568 -2.29 -36.13 -8.47
CA THR A 568 -2.48 -36.90 -7.23
C THR A 568 -3.92 -36.79 -6.75
N PRO A 569 -4.56 -37.92 -6.36
CA PRO A 569 -5.92 -37.90 -5.84
C PRO A 569 -6.04 -36.99 -4.61
N ARG A 570 -7.19 -36.32 -4.46
CA ARG A 570 -7.44 -35.40 -3.32
C ARG A 570 -7.25 -36.09 -1.96
N GLU A 571 -7.58 -37.38 -1.87
CA GLU A 571 -7.48 -38.20 -0.66
C GLU A 571 -6.03 -38.55 -0.25
N ALA A 572 -5.08 -38.47 -1.19
CA ALA A 572 -3.70 -38.89 -0.97
C ALA A 572 -2.94 -37.98 0.03
N GLY A 573 -3.50 -36.82 0.35
CA GLY A 573 -2.94 -35.89 1.33
C GLY A 573 -1.54 -35.38 0.96
N LEU A 574 -0.81 -34.84 1.94
CA LEU A 574 0.53 -34.29 1.71
C LEU A 574 1.55 -35.36 1.32
N VAL A 575 1.47 -36.56 1.91
CA VAL A 575 2.40 -37.66 1.64
C VAL A 575 2.27 -38.16 0.20
N GLY A 576 1.05 -38.28 -0.32
CA GLY A 576 0.82 -38.61 -1.73
C GLY A 576 1.35 -37.53 -2.67
N ARG A 577 1.14 -36.25 -2.33
CA ARG A 577 1.65 -35.11 -3.10
C ARG A 577 3.17 -35.11 -3.21
N ILE A 578 3.87 -35.42 -2.12
CA ILE A 578 5.35 -35.56 -2.09
C ILE A 578 5.81 -36.65 -3.06
N LYS A 579 5.09 -37.77 -3.18
CA LYS A 579 5.48 -38.81 -4.16
C LYS A 579 5.35 -38.30 -5.60
N GLY A 580 4.34 -37.49 -5.90
CA GLY A 580 4.20 -36.91 -7.24
C GLY A 580 5.22 -35.81 -7.54
N THR A 581 5.80 -35.13 -6.54
CA THR A 581 6.94 -34.20 -6.78
C THR A 581 8.22 -34.93 -7.17
N HIS A 582 8.32 -36.26 -6.96
CA HIS A 582 9.44 -37.07 -7.42
C HIS A 582 9.37 -37.40 -8.92
N VAL A 583 8.23 -37.16 -9.56
CA VAL A 583 8.02 -37.43 -10.98
C VAL A 583 8.51 -36.23 -11.79
N VAL A 584 9.21 -36.52 -12.88
CA VAL A 584 9.69 -35.51 -13.85
C VAL A 584 8.91 -35.72 -15.15
N PRO A 585 8.15 -34.71 -15.61
CA PRO A 585 7.50 -34.74 -16.91
C PRO A 585 8.49 -35.03 -18.03
N GLN A 586 8.12 -35.92 -18.94
CA GLN A 586 8.94 -36.30 -20.08
C GLN A 586 9.13 -35.08 -21.00
N GLY A 587 10.37 -34.77 -21.38
CA GLY A 587 10.70 -33.65 -22.28
C GLY A 587 11.19 -32.37 -21.57
N LEU A 588 11.03 -32.24 -20.25
CA LEU A 588 11.59 -31.10 -19.50
C LEU A 588 13.12 -31.00 -19.70
N ASN A 589 13.60 -29.79 -20.01
CA ASN A 589 15.02 -29.49 -20.19
C ASN A 589 15.39 -28.12 -19.60
N ASP A 590 16.67 -27.96 -19.24
CA ASP A 590 17.28 -26.74 -18.67
C ASP A 590 17.94 -25.84 -19.72
N LEU A 591 17.63 -26.07 -21.00
CA LEU A 591 18.20 -25.36 -22.15
C LEU A 591 17.16 -24.45 -22.84
N ASN A 592 15.99 -24.25 -22.21
CA ASN A 592 14.88 -23.46 -22.76
C ASN A 592 14.49 -23.88 -24.19
N LYS A 593 14.67 -25.16 -24.52
CA LYS A 593 14.27 -25.69 -25.83
C LYS A 593 12.80 -26.06 -25.79
N GLU A 594 12.07 -25.70 -26.84
CA GLU A 594 10.67 -26.08 -27.03
C GLU A 594 10.46 -27.59 -26.84
N GLU A 595 9.34 -27.95 -26.21
CA GLU A 595 8.89 -29.33 -26.07
C GLU A 595 7.47 -29.47 -26.64
N PRO A 596 7.33 -29.90 -27.92
CA PRO A 596 6.03 -29.98 -28.58
C PRO A 596 5.02 -30.90 -27.91
N SER A 597 5.47 -31.88 -27.13
CA SER A 597 4.56 -32.80 -26.42
C SER A 597 3.74 -32.14 -25.31
N PHE A 598 4.05 -30.89 -24.92
CA PHE A 598 3.28 -30.13 -23.94
C PHE A 598 2.10 -29.37 -24.56
N TYR A 599 1.98 -29.36 -25.89
CA TYR A 599 0.85 -28.72 -26.57
C TYR A 599 -0.28 -29.70 -26.83
N VAL A 600 -1.51 -29.22 -26.69
CA VAL A 600 -2.71 -29.87 -27.19
C VAL A 600 -3.14 -29.25 -28.52
N ASP A 601 -3.91 -30.00 -29.31
CA ASP A 601 -4.51 -29.48 -30.53
C ASP A 601 -5.61 -28.46 -30.18
N VAL A 602 -5.68 -27.35 -30.92
CA VAL A 602 -6.66 -26.27 -30.66
C VAL A 602 -8.11 -26.77 -30.70
N SER A 603 -8.40 -27.82 -31.47
CA SER A 603 -9.73 -28.44 -31.53
C SER A 603 -10.17 -29.10 -30.22
N THR A 604 -9.25 -29.35 -29.30
CA THR A 604 -9.55 -29.91 -27.97
C THR A 604 -9.91 -28.84 -26.94
N CYS A 605 -9.81 -27.56 -27.29
CA CYS A 605 -10.06 -26.42 -26.42
C CYS A 605 -11.52 -25.98 -26.49
N ASP A 606 -12.19 -25.86 -25.34
CA ASP A 606 -13.52 -25.25 -25.24
C ASP A 606 -13.44 -23.73 -25.13
N TYR A 607 -12.40 -23.24 -24.44
CA TYR A 607 -12.08 -21.83 -24.30
C TYR A 607 -10.62 -21.59 -24.66
N LEU A 608 -10.34 -20.44 -25.26
CA LEU A 608 -8.99 -19.99 -25.60
C LEU A 608 -8.74 -18.61 -25.01
N MET A 609 -7.63 -18.45 -24.28
CA MET A 609 -7.14 -17.16 -23.81
C MET A 609 -5.86 -16.81 -24.55
N ASP A 610 -5.93 -15.75 -25.36
CA ASP A 610 -4.78 -15.20 -26.08
C ASP A 610 -4.91 -13.67 -26.30
N SER A 611 -3.83 -12.97 -26.65
CA SER A 611 -3.88 -11.55 -27.04
C SER A 611 -3.83 -11.37 -28.54
N PHE A 612 -4.60 -10.41 -29.03
CA PHE A 612 -4.46 -9.89 -30.38
C PHE A 612 -4.25 -8.38 -30.37
N PHE A 613 -3.17 -7.90 -31.00
CA PHE A 613 -2.82 -6.49 -31.10
C PHE A 613 -2.95 -6.00 -32.55
N PRO A 614 -4.15 -5.54 -32.97
CA PRO A 614 -4.45 -5.21 -34.37
C PRO A 614 -3.57 -4.10 -34.97
N LEU A 615 -2.94 -3.26 -34.13
CA LEU A 615 -2.12 -2.13 -34.57
C LEU A 615 -0.63 -2.46 -34.77
N HIS A 616 -0.19 -3.68 -34.47
CA HIS A 616 1.22 -4.11 -34.60
C HIS A 616 1.41 -5.29 -35.56
N SER A 617 0.36 -5.72 -36.25
CA SER A 617 0.46 -6.81 -37.22
C SER A 617 0.95 -6.29 -38.57
N GLU A 618 2.27 -6.31 -38.80
CA GLU A 618 2.83 -6.29 -40.18
C GLU A 618 2.52 -7.59 -40.94
N LYS A 619 1.88 -8.57 -40.30
CA LYS A 619 1.38 -9.78 -40.94
C LYS A 619 -0.03 -10.09 -40.44
N ASN A 620 -0.98 -10.19 -41.36
CA ASN A 620 -2.28 -10.82 -41.15
C ASN A 620 -2.07 -12.29 -40.77
N VAL A 621 -1.69 -12.55 -39.52
CA VAL A 621 -1.65 -13.91 -38.96
C VAL A 621 -3.03 -14.16 -38.37
N PRO A 622 -3.83 -15.10 -38.95
CA PRO A 622 -5.07 -15.53 -38.35
C PRO A 622 -4.80 -16.11 -36.95
N CYS A 623 -5.78 -16.07 -36.04
CA CYS A 623 -5.68 -16.82 -34.79
C CYS A 623 -5.26 -18.28 -35.07
N PRO A 624 -4.41 -18.89 -34.22
CA PRO A 624 -4.02 -20.29 -34.39
C PRO A 624 -5.24 -21.19 -34.54
N GLY A 625 -5.25 -22.06 -35.56
CA GLY A 625 -6.35 -23.00 -35.83
C GLY A 625 -7.33 -22.57 -36.93
N GLY A 626 -7.11 -21.45 -37.62
CA GLY A 626 -7.99 -21.03 -38.72
C GLY A 626 -9.42 -20.72 -38.26
N ILE A 627 -9.62 -20.50 -36.96
CA ILE A 627 -10.88 -20.05 -36.39
C ILE A 627 -11.20 -18.72 -37.06
N PRO A 628 -12.23 -18.64 -37.92
CA PRO A 628 -12.67 -17.36 -38.40
C PRO A 628 -13.01 -16.54 -37.16
N VAL A 629 -12.47 -15.34 -37.07
CA VAL A 629 -13.01 -14.34 -36.15
C VAL A 629 -14.46 -14.15 -36.61
N TYR A 630 -15.39 -14.90 -36.00
CA TYR A 630 -16.82 -14.65 -36.11
C TYR A 630 -17.06 -13.34 -35.37
N GLY A 631 -16.73 -12.29 -36.11
CA GLY A 631 -16.83 -10.89 -35.81
C GLY A 631 -16.97 -10.16 -37.13
N ASP A 632 -17.76 -10.71 -38.06
CA ASP A 632 -18.76 -9.85 -38.67
C ASP A 632 -19.36 -9.08 -37.52
N ALA A 633 -19.14 -7.78 -37.54
CA ALA A 633 -19.60 -6.83 -36.55
C ALA A 633 -20.93 -7.28 -35.95
N ALA A 634 -20.87 -8.01 -34.83
CA ALA A 634 -21.99 -8.08 -33.92
C ALA A 634 -22.24 -6.61 -33.63
N LYS A 635 -23.35 -6.11 -34.16
CA LYS A 635 -23.67 -4.69 -34.16
C LYS A 635 -23.24 -4.15 -32.80
N PRO A 636 -22.36 -3.13 -32.74
CA PRO A 636 -21.81 -2.63 -31.49
C PRO A 636 -22.88 -2.06 -30.55
N LEU A 637 -24.16 -2.20 -30.87
CA LEU A 637 -25.29 -1.77 -30.07
C LEU A 637 -25.71 -2.84 -29.05
N ASP A 638 -25.83 -4.12 -29.40
CA ASP A 638 -26.43 -5.12 -28.49
C ASP A 638 -25.42 -5.60 -27.42
N ALA A 639 -24.18 -5.88 -27.82
CA ALA A 639 -23.10 -6.18 -26.88
C ALA A 639 -22.69 -4.95 -26.03
N ALA A 640 -22.81 -3.73 -26.57
CA ALA A 640 -22.61 -2.53 -25.76
C ALA A 640 -23.80 -2.24 -24.84
N VAL A 641 -25.02 -2.66 -25.18
CA VAL A 641 -26.18 -2.58 -24.28
C VAL A 641 -26.05 -3.58 -23.13
N ASP A 642 -25.54 -4.78 -23.38
CA ASP A 642 -25.24 -5.77 -22.33
C ASP A 642 -24.00 -5.41 -21.49
N LEU A 643 -22.93 -4.86 -22.10
CA LEU A 643 -21.81 -4.28 -21.35
C LEU A 643 -22.25 -3.03 -20.57
N ALA A 644 -23.07 -2.16 -21.14
CA ALA A 644 -23.57 -0.97 -20.45
C ALA A 644 -24.55 -1.35 -19.32
N SER A 645 -25.35 -2.41 -19.46
CA SER A 645 -26.22 -2.89 -18.39
C SER A 645 -25.42 -3.55 -17.26
N ALA A 646 -24.36 -4.30 -17.58
CA ALA A 646 -23.42 -4.86 -16.61
C ALA A 646 -22.56 -3.79 -15.91
N ASP A 647 -22.07 -2.79 -16.66
CA ASP A 647 -21.36 -1.63 -16.12
C ASP A 647 -22.28 -0.77 -15.24
N ASN A 648 -23.55 -0.60 -15.63
CA ASN A 648 -24.53 0.14 -14.83
C ASN A 648 -24.89 -0.59 -13.53
N ASN A 649 -25.06 -1.91 -13.56
CA ASN A 649 -25.26 -2.70 -12.33
C ASN A 649 -24.01 -2.68 -11.43
N THR A 650 -22.82 -2.70 -12.03
CA THR A 650 -21.55 -2.59 -11.30
C THR A 650 -21.37 -1.19 -10.70
N PHE A 651 -21.71 -0.14 -11.44
CA PHE A 651 -21.73 1.24 -10.98
C PHE A 651 -22.71 1.43 -9.83
N LEU A 652 -23.92 0.87 -9.95
CA LEU A 652 -24.95 0.88 -8.93
C LEU A 652 -24.46 0.22 -7.63
N LYS A 653 -23.92 -1.00 -7.73
CA LYS A 653 -23.40 -1.75 -6.57
C LYS A 653 -22.21 -1.04 -5.93
N ARG A 654 -21.28 -0.49 -6.72
CA ARG A 654 -20.16 0.32 -6.20
C ARG A 654 -20.63 1.57 -5.47
N THR A 655 -21.63 2.26 -6.03
CA THR A 655 -22.20 3.47 -5.44
C THR A 655 -22.89 3.16 -4.10
N GLN A 656 -23.68 2.08 -4.04
CA GLN A 656 -24.31 1.61 -2.80
C GLN A 656 -23.28 1.25 -1.73
N ILE A 657 -22.25 0.46 -2.08
CA ILE A 657 -21.15 0.11 -1.17
C ILE A 657 -20.44 1.38 -0.67
N HIS A 658 -20.22 2.36 -1.55
CA HIS A 658 -19.59 3.62 -1.18
C HIS A 658 -20.40 4.39 -0.13
N PHE A 659 -21.73 4.53 -0.32
CA PHE A 659 -22.60 5.19 0.65
C PHE A 659 -22.64 4.45 1.99
N CYS A 660 -22.72 3.11 1.97
CA CYS A 660 -22.66 2.29 3.18
C CYS A 660 -21.33 2.47 3.95
N ALA A 661 -20.20 2.43 3.23
CA ALA A 661 -18.88 2.62 3.82
C ALA A 661 -18.70 4.04 4.39
N MET A 662 -19.19 5.06 3.67
CA MET A 662 -19.17 6.45 4.13
C MET A 662 -19.93 6.60 5.45
N TYR A 663 -21.12 6.01 5.55
CA TYR A 663 -21.90 6.05 6.79
C TYR A 663 -21.23 5.30 7.94
N ALA A 664 -20.59 4.15 7.67
CA ALA A 664 -19.84 3.40 8.68
C ALA A 664 -18.66 4.22 9.24
N VAL A 665 -17.89 4.89 8.37
CA VAL A 665 -16.79 5.78 8.79
C VAL A 665 -17.32 6.96 9.60
N MET A 666 -18.46 7.53 9.20
CA MET A 666 -19.09 8.62 9.94
C MET A 666 -19.58 8.21 11.33
N LEU A 667 -20.23 7.05 11.45
CA LEU A 667 -20.64 6.48 12.74
C LEU A 667 -19.43 6.23 13.63
N TRP A 668 -18.35 5.68 13.07
CA TRP A 668 -17.10 5.46 13.78
C TRP A 668 -16.49 6.77 14.32
N ASP A 669 -16.39 7.82 13.49
CA ASP A 669 -15.92 9.14 13.95
C ASP A 669 -16.84 9.75 15.01
N TRP A 670 -18.16 9.60 14.83
CA TRP A 670 -19.14 10.09 15.78
C TRP A 670 -18.94 9.47 17.16
N VAL A 671 -18.82 8.14 17.24
CA VAL A 671 -18.60 7.39 18.49
C VAL A 671 -17.29 7.81 19.16
N LEU A 672 -16.19 7.91 18.41
CA LEU A 672 -14.89 8.31 18.95
C LEU A 672 -14.85 9.77 19.42
N GLY A 673 -15.67 10.64 18.81
CA GLY A 673 -15.78 12.05 19.16
C GLY A 673 -16.58 12.33 20.44
N LEU A 674 -17.49 11.44 20.85
CA LEU A 674 -18.43 11.64 21.96
C LEU A 674 -17.76 12.11 23.28
N PRO A 675 -16.65 11.52 23.77
CA PRO A 675 -16.05 11.93 25.04
C PRO A 675 -15.53 13.38 25.01
N ARG A 676 -15.03 13.84 23.85
CA ARG A 676 -14.56 15.21 23.67
C ARG A 676 -15.75 16.16 23.53
N GLU A 677 -16.75 15.77 22.75
CA GLU A 677 -17.97 16.55 22.57
C GLU A 677 -18.71 16.77 23.90
N TRP A 678 -18.86 15.73 24.72
CA TRP A 678 -19.45 15.85 26.05
C TRP A 678 -18.74 16.89 26.92
N ARG A 679 -17.40 16.87 26.88
CA ARG A 679 -16.56 17.76 27.68
C ARG A 679 -16.61 19.22 27.21
N PHE A 680 -16.62 19.46 25.90
CA PHE A 680 -16.41 20.79 25.33
C PHE A 680 -17.69 21.46 24.80
N ILE A 681 -18.72 20.69 24.42
CA ILE A 681 -19.95 21.18 23.80
C ILE A 681 -21.14 21.01 24.73
N TRP A 682 -21.35 19.81 25.28
CA TRP A 682 -22.55 19.56 26.10
C TRP A 682 -22.52 20.32 27.43
N LYS A 683 -21.37 20.36 28.11
CA LYS A 683 -21.17 21.07 29.38
C LYS A 683 -21.11 22.60 29.30
N THR A 684 -21.07 23.18 28.10
CA THR A 684 -21.02 24.64 27.92
C THR A 684 -22.41 25.23 27.73
N SER A 685 -22.56 26.53 28.02
CA SER A 685 -23.83 27.24 27.88
C SER A 685 -24.33 27.24 26.43
N TRP A 686 -25.65 27.38 26.27
CA TRP A 686 -26.26 27.43 24.94
C TRP A 686 -25.82 28.70 24.19
N THR A 687 -25.28 28.49 23.00
CA THR A 687 -24.88 29.55 22.07
C THR A 687 -25.40 29.20 20.66
N PRO A 688 -25.62 30.18 19.77
CA PRO A 688 -25.99 29.91 18.38
C PRO A 688 -25.01 28.97 17.66
N VAL A 689 -23.72 29.06 18.00
CA VAL A 689 -22.66 28.16 17.49
C VAL A 689 -22.87 26.73 17.96
N LYS A 690 -23.24 26.52 19.24
CA LYS A 690 -23.58 25.19 19.78
C LYS A 690 -24.78 24.60 19.04
N GLY A 691 -25.82 25.39 18.79
CA GLY A 691 -26.99 24.96 18.03
C GLY A 691 -26.64 24.54 16.61
N ALA A 692 -25.90 25.37 15.88
CA ALA A 692 -25.46 25.06 14.51
C ALA A 692 -24.55 23.83 14.45
N TYR A 693 -23.63 23.68 15.41
CA TYR A 693 -22.76 22.50 15.51
C TYR A 693 -23.54 21.21 15.76
N LEU A 694 -24.47 21.21 16.72
CA LEU A 694 -25.27 20.04 17.03
C LEU A 694 -26.19 19.67 15.86
N PHE A 695 -26.77 20.67 15.19
CA PHE A 695 -27.56 20.42 13.97
C PHE A 695 -26.68 19.78 12.88
N CYS A 696 -25.54 20.39 12.53
CA CYS A 696 -24.61 19.86 11.53
C CYS A 696 -24.15 18.42 11.85
N ARG A 697 -23.93 18.09 13.13
CA ARG A 697 -23.46 16.76 13.54
C ARG A 697 -24.56 15.70 13.55
N TYR A 698 -25.73 16.01 14.10
CA TYR A 698 -26.80 15.04 14.34
C TYR A 698 -27.78 14.93 13.17
N TRP A 699 -27.91 15.96 12.34
CA TRP A 699 -28.75 15.91 11.14
C TRP A 699 -28.28 14.81 10.18
N VAL A 700 -26.97 14.66 9.99
CA VAL A 700 -26.41 13.62 9.10
C VAL A 700 -26.69 12.22 9.60
N LEU A 701 -26.65 12.00 10.92
CA LEU A 701 -27.02 10.72 11.53
C LEU A 701 -28.49 10.37 11.31
N ALA A 702 -29.38 11.37 11.26
CA ALA A 702 -30.80 11.16 11.02
C ALA A 702 -31.12 10.95 9.53
N VAL A 703 -30.47 11.71 8.64
CA VAL A 703 -30.79 11.74 7.20
C VAL A 703 -30.10 10.63 6.42
N VAL A 704 -28.86 10.24 6.76
CA VAL A 704 -28.15 9.21 5.97
C VAL A 704 -28.81 7.83 6.03
N PRO A 705 -29.41 7.35 7.13
CA PRO A 705 -30.22 6.12 7.11
C PRO A 705 -31.37 6.17 6.10
N TYR A 706 -32.02 7.33 5.96
CA TYR A 706 -33.07 7.54 4.97
C TYR A 706 -32.50 7.47 3.53
N LEU A 707 -31.35 8.10 3.29
CA LEU A 707 -30.66 8.03 1.99
C LEU A 707 -30.19 6.61 1.66
N LEU A 708 -29.65 5.87 2.64
CA LEU A 708 -29.26 4.47 2.46
C LEU A 708 -30.47 3.60 2.14
N TRP A 709 -31.61 3.83 2.81
CA TRP A 709 -32.85 3.15 2.45
C TRP A 709 -33.30 3.51 1.02
N ALA A 710 -33.23 4.77 0.61
CA ALA A 710 -33.56 5.20 -0.75
C ALA A 710 -32.63 4.62 -1.82
N PHE A 711 -31.33 4.51 -1.54
CA PHE A 711 -30.30 4.12 -2.51
C PHE A 711 -29.97 2.63 -2.53
N CYS A 712 -30.16 1.92 -1.42
CA CYS A 712 -29.77 0.52 -1.28
C CYS A 712 -30.97 -0.45 -1.28
N THR A 713 -32.20 0.05 -1.39
CA THR A 713 -33.40 -0.80 -1.52
C THR A 713 -34.15 -0.49 -2.80
N ASN A 714 -34.79 -1.51 -3.37
CA ASN A 714 -35.53 -1.37 -4.63
C ASN A 714 -36.94 -0.83 -4.35
N HIS A 715 -37.29 0.27 -5.03
CA HIS A 715 -38.58 0.93 -4.94
C HIS A 715 -39.23 0.98 -6.32
N THR A 716 -40.55 1.12 -6.36
CA THR A 716 -41.26 1.40 -7.63
C THR A 716 -40.94 2.81 -8.13
N LEU A 717 -41.12 3.06 -9.44
CA LEU A 717 -40.86 4.38 -10.04
C LEU A 717 -41.66 5.50 -9.35
N GLU A 718 -42.92 5.26 -9.03
CA GLU A 718 -43.79 6.22 -8.34
C GLU A 718 -43.35 6.49 -6.89
N GLU A 719 -42.91 5.44 -6.17
CA GLU A 719 -42.31 5.59 -4.84
C GLU A 719 -41.00 6.40 -4.95
N CYS A 720 -40.17 6.13 -5.95
CA CYS A 720 -38.92 6.88 -6.17
C CYS A 720 -39.16 8.35 -6.48
N GLU A 721 -40.15 8.72 -7.29
CA GLU A 721 -40.47 10.13 -7.55
C GLU A 721 -40.89 10.89 -6.28
N ARG A 722 -41.53 10.21 -5.32
CA ARG A 722 -41.88 10.79 -4.02
C ARG A 722 -40.65 10.89 -3.10
N ILE A 723 -39.84 9.82 -3.05
CA ILE A 723 -38.60 9.75 -2.26
C ILE A 723 -37.58 10.79 -2.74
N PHE A 724 -37.46 10.95 -4.06
CA PHE A 724 -36.54 11.88 -4.71
C PHE A 724 -36.78 13.34 -4.29
N LYS A 725 -38.04 13.75 -4.08
CA LYS A 725 -38.37 15.09 -3.57
C LYS A 725 -37.86 15.33 -2.15
N ALA A 726 -37.74 14.27 -1.34
CA ALA A 726 -37.18 14.35 0.01
C ALA A 726 -35.64 14.25 0.03
N LEU A 727 -34.98 13.99 -1.11
CA LEU A 727 -33.52 14.00 -1.22
C LEU A 727 -32.92 15.39 -0.93
N ALA A 728 -33.70 16.45 -1.17
CA ALA A 728 -33.37 17.83 -0.79
C ALA A 728 -33.11 18.00 0.72
N LEU A 729 -33.52 17.04 1.57
CA LEU A 729 -33.17 17.03 2.99
C LEU A 729 -31.66 16.90 3.23
N ALA A 730 -30.92 16.29 2.29
CA ALA A 730 -29.47 16.16 2.35
C ALA A 730 -28.75 17.51 2.19
N MET A 731 -29.33 18.46 1.44
CA MET A 731 -28.80 19.81 1.22
C MET A 731 -28.62 20.57 2.56
N TRP A 732 -29.50 20.35 3.53
CA TRP A 732 -29.42 21.00 4.84
C TRP A 732 -28.17 20.64 5.65
N ASN A 733 -27.55 19.48 5.39
CA ASN A 733 -26.25 19.16 5.97
C ASN A 733 -25.20 20.19 5.54
N GLN A 734 -25.11 20.44 4.24
CA GLN A 734 -24.20 21.43 3.69
C GLN A 734 -24.52 22.84 4.18
N ALA A 735 -25.80 23.25 4.12
CA ALA A 735 -26.23 24.56 4.60
C ALA A 735 -25.79 24.82 6.05
N SER A 736 -25.88 23.80 6.91
CA SER A 736 -25.47 23.91 8.31
C SER A 736 -23.96 24.11 8.50
N ALA A 737 -23.13 23.45 7.68
CA ALA A 737 -21.68 23.63 7.69
C ALA A 737 -21.32 25.07 7.28
N GLU A 738 -21.99 25.61 6.26
CA GLU A 738 -21.77 26.97 5.77
C GLU A 738 -22.18 28.04 6.78
N VAL A 739 -23.27 27.80 7.53
CA VAL A 739 -23.69 28.68 8.64
C VAL A 739 -22.63 28.73 9.74
N ILE A 740 -21.97 27.60 10.05
CA ILE A 740 -20.88 27.57 11.04
C ILE A 740 -19.71 28.45 10.55
N LEU A 741 -19.33 28.35 9.28
CA LEU A 741 -18.28 29.18 8.67
C LEU A 741 -18.64 30.66 8.63
N LEU A 742 -19.91 30.97 8.35
CA LEU A 742 -20.45 32.33 8.40
C LEU A 742 -20.31 32.93 9.80
N ILE A 743 -20.83 32.24 10.83
CA ILE A 743 -20.79 32.73 12.22
C ILE A 743 -19.34 32.92 12.67
N ARG A 744 -18.47 31.98 12.31
CA ARG A 744 -17.04 32.00 12.59
C ARG A 744 -16.36 33.22 11.97
N THR A 745 -16.71 33.57 10.73
CA THR A 745 -16.14 34.72 10.01
C THR A 745 -16.70 36.03 10.54
N TYR A 746 -18.00 36.11 10.81
CA TYR A 746 -18.64 37.27 11.44
C TYR A 746 -18.00 37.60 12.80
N ALA A 747 -17.76 36.58 13.64
CA ALA A 747 -17.05 36.76 14.91
C ALA A 747 -15.61 37.28 14.70
N PHE A 748 -14.92 36.78 13.67
CA PHE A 748 -13.55 37.21 13.34
C PHE A 748 -13.46 38.67 12.87
N PHE A 749 -14.51 39.17 12.22
CA PHE A 749 -14.64 40.58 11.81
C PHE A 749 -15.19 41.49 12.91
N ASN A 750 -15.06 41.09 14.18
CA ASN A 750 -15.52 41.85 15.34
C ASN A 750 -17.01 42.21 15.28
N ARG A 751 -17.84 41.26 14.79
CA ARG A 751 -19.29 41.40 14.68
C ARG A 751 -19.74 42.58 13.79
N ASN A 752 -19.03 42.81 12.69
CA ASN A 752 -19.39 43.84 11.71
C ASN A 752 -20.66 43.44 10.94
N ILE A 753 -21.71 44.26 11.03
CA ILE A 753 -23.01 44.00 10.41
C ILE A 753 -22.96 43.97 8.88
N TYR A 754 -22.10 44.75 8.23
CA TYR A 754 -21.98 44.75 6.77
C TYR A 754 -21.41 43.43 6.24
N VAL A 755 -20.46 42.84 6.99
CA VAL A 755 -19.91 41.51 6.67
C VAL A 755 -20.97 40.44 6.88
N LEU A 756 -21.81 40.57 7.92
CA LEU A 756 -22.92 39.66 8.14
C LEU A 756 -23.92 39.72 6.99
N THR A 757 -24.35 40.91 6.58
CA THR A 757 -25.29 41.09 5.46
C THR A 757 -24.74 40.50 4.17
N LEU A 758 -23.47 40.76 3.83
CA LEU A 758 -22.83 40.18 2.65
C LEU A 758 -22.84 38.65 2.67
N LEU A 759 -22.41 38.04 3.79
CA LEU A 759 -22.33 36.58 3.90
C LEU A 759 -23.70 35.91 3.90
N VAL A 760 -24.71 36.53 4.55
CA VAL A 760 -26.09 36.02 4.54
C VAL A 760 -26.69 36.08 3.13
N VAL A 761 -26.51 37.19 2.41
CA VAL A 761 -27.00 37.31 1.03
C VAL A 761 -26.30 36.32 0.09
N ALA A 762 -24.98 36.17 0.21
CA ALA A 762 -24.23 35.21 -0.59
C ALA A 762 -24.66 33.76 -0.30
N LEU A 763 -24.83 33.40 0.98
CA LEU A 763 -25.31 32.08 1.37
C LEU A 763 -26.75 31.82 0.88
N ALA A 764 -27.63 32.81 0.99
CA ALA A 764 -29.00 32.70 0.46
C ALA A 764 -29.00 32.48 -1.06
N GLY A 765 -28.10 33.12 -1.81
CA GLY A 765 -27.91 32.89 -3.24
C GLY A 765 -27.45 31.46 -3.56
N VAL A 766 -26.49 30.92 -2.79
CA VAL A 766 -26.03 29.52 -2.94
C VAL A 766 -27.18 28.55 -2.68
N LEU A 767 -27.90 28.71 -1.56
CA LEU A 767 -29.01 27.83 -1.21
C LEU A 767 -30.17 27.91 -2.21
N ALA A 768 -30.49 29.11 -2.73
CA ALA A 768 -31.50 29.27 -3.76
C ALA A 768 -31.10 28.56 -5.06
N TYR A 769 -29.82 28.67 -5.47
CA TYR A 769 -29.32 27.98 -6.65
C TYR A 769 -29.32 26.45 -6.46
N GLN A 770 -28.86 25.95 -5.31
CA GLN A 770 -28.87 24.52 -5.01
C GLN A 770 -30.28 23.95 -5.00
N LEU A 771 -31.23 24.65 -4.35
CA LEU A 771 -32.64 24.25 -4.34
C LEU A 771 -33.24 24.25 -5.75
N TYR A 772 -32.89 25.23 -6.60
CA TYR A 772 -33.29 25.24 -8.01
C TYR A 772 -32.77 24.03 -8.77
N VAL A 773 -31.50 23.66 -8.60
CA VAL A 773 -30.91 22.49 -9.27
C VAL A 773 -31.57 21.20 -8.77
N ASP A 774 -31.72 21.03 -7.46
CA ASP A 774 -32.34 19.85 -6.83
C ASP A 774 -33.79 19.64 -7.29
N THR A 775 -34.55 20.72 -7.46
CA THR A 775 -35.98 20.63 -7.77
C THR A 775 -36.31 20.59 -9.26
N SER A 776 -35.45 21.17 -10.12
CA SER A 776 -35.79 21.39 -11.54
C SER A 776 -34.81 20.78 -12.55
N GLN A 777 -33.57 20.47 -12.14
CA GLN A 777 -32.50 20.05 -13.05
C GLN A 777 -31.97 18.63 -12.77
N MET A 778 -32.24 18.05 -11.61
CA MET A 778 -31.96 16.65 -11.32
C MET A 778 -33.14 15.77 -11.79
N LEU A 779 -32.82 14.66 -12.45
CA LEU A 779 -33.76 13.62 -12.87
C LEU A 779 -33.48 12.33 -12.09
N LEU A 780 -34.46 11.41 -12.07
CA LEU A 780 -34.25 10.06 -11.58
C LEU A 780 -33.49 9.24 -12.64
N LEU A 781 -32.51 8.45 -12.22
CA LEU A 781 -31.84 7.48 -13.09
C LEU A 781 -32.86 6.44 -13.60
N PRO A 782 -32.99 6.23 -14.93
CA PRO A 782 -33.99 5.31 -15.48
C PRO A 782 -33.64 3.86 -15.16
N PHE A 783 -34.64 3.05 -14.83
CA PHE A 783 -34.48 1.61 -14.63
C PHE A 783 -34.33 0.90 -15.99
N LEU A 784 -33.17 0.28 -16.21
CA LEU A 784 -32.81 -0.29 -17.52
C LEU A 784 -33.28 -1.74 -17.76
N THR A 785 -34.04 -2.37 -16.86
CA THR A 785 -34.42 -3.79 -16.96
C THR A 785 -35.93 -4.03 -17.02
N PRO A 786 -36.49 -4.50 -18.16
CA PRO A 786 -37.75 -5.24 -18.17
C PRO A 786 -37.51 -6.65 -17.56
N PRO A 787 -38.41 -7.23 -16.75
CA PRO A 787 -39.83 -6.89 -16.57
C PRO A 787 -40.21 -6.29 -15.21
N ASN A 788 -39.25 -5.94 -14.35
CA ASN A 788 -39.55 -5.43 -13.00
C ASN A 788 -39.17 -3.95 -12.88
N GLN A 789 -40.18 -3.08 -12.95
CA GLN A 789 -40.13 -1.61 -12.79
C GLN A 789 -39.73 -1.15 -11.37
N VAL A 790 -38.78 -1.83 -10.74
CA VAL A 790 -38.29 -1.55 -9.39
C VAL A 790 -36.77 -1.43 -9.38
N GLY A 791 -36.27 -0.41 -8.71
CA GLY A 791 -34.84 -0.16 -8.59
C GLY A 791 -34.54 0.89 -7.53
N PRO A 792 -33.27 1.14 -7.23
CA PRO A 792 -32.88 2.16 -6.25
C PRO A 792 -33.06 3.57 -6.81
N CYS A 793 -33.41 4.50 -5.93
CA CYS A 793 -33.73 5.88 -6.33
C CYS A 793 -32.46 6.73 -6.40
N LEU A 794 -31.73 6.70 -7.52
CA LEU A 794 -30.53 7.51 -7.70
C LEU A 794 -30.77 8.78 -8.54
N PRO A 795 -30.16 9.93 -8.18
CA PRO A 795 -30.21 11.13 -8.99
C PRO A 795 -29.23 11.06 -10.19
N MET A 796 -29.67 11.59 -11.34
CA MET A 796 -28.84 11.90 -12.50
C MET A 796 -29.08 13.34 -12.97
N SER A 797 -28.12 13.95 -13.66
CA SER A 797 -28.32 15.25 -14.31
C SER A 797 -29.12 15.10 -15.61
N LYS A 798 -29.76 16.18 -16.06
CA LYS A 798 -30.24 16.27 -17.44
C LYS A 798 -29.04 16.12 -18.40
N PRO A 799 -29.14 15.29 -19.45
CA PRO A 799 -28.09 15.18 -20.47
C PRO A 799 -27.71 16.56 -21.01
N HIS A 800 -26.41 16.82 -21.18
CA HIS A 800 -25.83 18.09 -21.64
C HIS A 800 -26.11 19.33 -20.76
N SER A 801 -26.48 19.14 -19.48
CA SER A 801 -26.66 20.25 -18.54
C SER A 801 -25.50 20.36 -17.53
N ALA A 802 -24.85 21.53 -17.45
CA ALA A 802 -23.78 21.80 -16.48
C ALA A 802 -24.30 22.23 -15.09
N HIS A 803 -25.60 22.05 -14.82
CA HIS A 803 -26.23 22.54 -13.59
C HIS A 803 -25.79 21.76 -12.34
N LEU A 804 -25.51 20.47 -12.47
CA LEU A 804 -25.00 19.62 -11.38
C LEU A 804 -23.56 19.96 -11.00
N LEU A 805 -22.72 20.33 -11.98
CA LEU A 805 -21.42 20.94 -11.71
C LEU A 805 -21.59 22.22 -10.89
N GLY A 806 -22.53 23.08 -11.29
CA GLY A 806 -22.88 24.29 -10.55
C GLY A 806 -23.30 24.02 -9.09
N PHE A 807 -23.98 22.90 -8.82
CA PHE A 807 -24.42 22.51 -7.47
C PHE A 807 -23.24 22.35 -6.50
N PHE A 808 -22.12 21.79 -6.98
CA PHE A 808 -20.89 21.63 -6.19
C PHE A 808 -19.96 22.84 -6.25
N ILE A 809 -20.00 23.64 -7.34
CA ILE A 809 -19.19 24.85 -7.48
C ILE A 809 -19.75 26.02 -6.65
N ALA A 810 -21.07 26.19 -6.53
CA ALA A 810 -21.63 27.33 -5.80
C ALA A 810 -21.18 27.41 -4.32
N PRO A 811 -21.17 26.31 -3.55
CA PRO A 811 -20.58 26.29 -2.21
C PRO A 811 -19.07 26.50 -2.19
N LEU A 812 -18.35 25.95 -3.18
CA LEU A 812 -16.91 26.16 -3.34
C LEU A 812 -16.57 27.67 -3.48
N LEU A 813 -17.37 28.41 -4.24
CA LEU A 813 -17.20 29.86 -4.39
C LEU A 813 -17.45 30.61 -3.08
N TYR A 814 -18.45 30.19 -2.31
CA TYR A 814 -18.75 30.76 -1.00
C TYR A 814 -17.64 30.47 0.03
N ASP A 815 -17.15 29.24 0.08
CA ASP A 815 -15.99 28.82 0.86
C ASP A 815 -14.74 29.64 0.51
N THR A 816 -14.55 29.90 -0.79
CA THR A 816 -13.45 30.73 -1.30
C THR A 816 -13.57 32.16 -0.79
N LEU A 817 -14.75 32.75 -0.89
CA LEU A 817 -15.05 34.11 -0.40
C LEU A 817 -14.74 34.21 1.10
N VAL A 818 -15.27 33.30 1.92
CA VAL A 818 -15.07 33.26 3.37
C VAL A 818 -13.59 33.12 3.73
N THR A 819 -12.87 32.24 3.03
CA THR A 819 -11.46 31.98 3.27
C THR A 819 -10.59 33.19 2.89
N VAL A 820 -10.83 33.79 1.73
CA VAL A 820 -10.12 35.00 1.27
C VAL A 820 -10.34 36.16 2.24
N MET A 821 -11.58 36.38 2.69
CA MET A 821 -11.90 37.41 3.69
C MET A 821 -11.17 37.15 5.01
N THR A 822 -11.18 35.92 5.51
CA THR A 822 -10.53 35.52 6.77
C THR A 822 -9.01 35.70 6.70
N VAL A 823 -8.38 35.27 5.61
CA VAL A 823 -6.94 35.43 5.38
C VAL A 823 -6.57 36.90 5.23
N GLY A 824 -7.33 37.67 4.44
CA GLY A 824 -7.13 39.10 4.25
C GLY A 824 -7.20 39.89 5.55
N LYS A 825 -8.21 39.62 6.39
CA LYS A 825 -8.34 40.24 7.72
C LYS A 825 -7.20 39.86 8.64
N ALA A 826 -6.75 38.61 8.63
CA ALA A 826 -5.63 38.19 9.45
C ALA A 826 -4.29 38.84 9.03
N ILE A 827 -4.08 39.02 7.72
CA ILE A 827 -2.92 39.76 7.20
C ILE A 827 -3.00 41.23 7.61
N SER A 828 -4.18 41.85 7.55
CA SER A 828 -4.40 43.23 8.01
C SER A 828 -4.10 43.41 9.50
N ILE A 829 -4.59 42.50 10.36
CA ILE A 829 -4.30 42.51 11.81
C ILE A 829 -2.80 42.36 12.05
N ARG A 830 -2.13 41.47 11.32
CA ARG A 830 -0.69 41.26 11.42
C ARG A 830 0.12 42.49 10.98
N ARG A 831 -0.30 43.17 9.92
CA ARG A 831 0.35 44.39 9.42
C ARG A 831 0.19 45.57 10.39
N ARG A 832 -0.97 45.70 11.05
CA ARG A 832 -1.22 46.79 12.02
C ARG A 832 -0.56 46.60 13.38
N ASN A 833 -0.50 45.37 13.90
CA ASN A 833 -0.08 45.13 15.29
C ASN A 833 1.38 44.68 15.47
N GLY A 834 2.16 44.48 14.38
CA GLY A 834 3.61 44.25 14.41
C GLY A 834 4.12 42.99 15.15
N GLY A 835 3.29 42.27 15.91
CA GLY A 835 3.68 41.15 16.78
C GLY A 835 3.25 39.76 16.29
N PRO A 836 3.73 38.68 16.93
CA PRO A 836 3.28 37.32 16.65
C PRO A 836 1.78 37.20 16.95
N SER A 837 1.00 36.82 15.94
CA SER A 837 -0.44 36.57 16.04
C SER A 837 -0.74 35.64 17.23
N SER A 838 -1.74 36.00 18.05
CA SER A 838 -2.27 35.17 19.15
C SER A 838 -2.38 33.69 18.73
N ARG A 839 -2.03 32.76 19.64
CA ARG A 839 -2.16 31.30 19.40
C ARG A 839 -3.55 30.94 18.86
N LEU A 840 -4.59 31.64 19.32
CA LEU A 840 -5.96 31.44 18.84
C LEU A 840 -6.09 31.76 17.34
N ILE A 841 -5.52 32.87 16.88
CA ILE A 841 -5.56 33.30 15.47
C ILE A 841 -4.74 32.34 14.59
N GLN A 842 -3.60 31.85 15.08
CA GLN A 842 -2.78 30.87 14.34
C GLN A 842 -3.47 29.53 14.19
N THR A 843 -4.07 29.02 15.26
CA THR A 843 -4.88 27.78 15.22
C THR A 843 -6.05 27.97 14.27
N PHE A 844 -6.75 29.09 14.37
CA PHE A 844 -7.90 29.40 13.53
C PHE A 844 -7.56 29.46 12.03
N LEU A 845 -6.46 30.11 11.65
CA LEU A 845 -5.99 30.15 10.26
C LEU A 845 -5.50 28.79 9.77
N ARG A 846 -4.72 28.08 10.59
CA ARG A 846 -4.14 26.78 10.21
C ARG A 846 -5.23 25.75 9.96
N GLU A 847 -6.20 25.68 10.87
CA GLU A 847 -7.31 24.73 10.75
C GLU A 847 -8.33 25.16 9.70
N GLY A 848 -8.60 26.46 9.58
CA GLY A 848 -9.52 27.00 8.55
C GLY A 848 -9.00 26.84 7.13
N VAL A 849 -7.73 27.15 6.87
CA VAL A 849 -7.13 27.00 5.52
C VAL A 849 -6.97 25.53 5.15
N PHE A 850 -6.63 24.67 6.11
CA PHE A 850 -6.52 23.23 5.86
C PHE A 850 -7.88 22.61 5.53
N TYR A 851 -8.93 22.98 6.27
CA TYR A 851 -10.31 22.59 5.99
C TYR A 851 -10.76 23.03 4.59
N TYR A 852 -10.53 24.30 4.24
CA TYR A 852 -10.84 24.85 2.92
C TYR A 852 -10.16 24.07 1.79
N LEU A 853 -8.85 23.76 1.92
CA LEU A 853 -8.12 23.01 0.90
C LEU A 853 -8.70 21.60 0.70
N LEU A 854 -9.06 20.90 1.78
CA LEU A 854 -9.65 19.57 1.69
C LEU A 854 -11.01 19.59 1.00
N ILE A 855 -11.89 20.52 1.40
CA ILE A 855 -13.24 20.63 0.82
C ILE A 855 -13.19 21.16 -0.61
N SER A 856 -12.27 22.06 -0.92
CA SER A 856 -12.06 22.53 -2.29
C SER A 856 -11.66 21.40 -3.22
N VAL A 857 -10.75 20.52 -2.78
CA VAL A 857 -10.36 19.34 -3.54
C VAL A 857 -11.53 18.37 -3.66
N ALA A 858 -12.28 18.11 -2.59
CA ALA A 858 -13.44 17.21 -2.62
C ALA A 858 -14.55 17.73 -3.56
N ASN A 859 -14.95 19.00 -3.45
CA ASN A 859 -15.98 19.62 -4.30
C ASN A 859 -15.53 19.72 -5.77
N LEU A 860 -14.23 19.99 -6.02
CA LEU A 860 -13.68 19.99 -7.38
C LEU A 860 -13.65 18.59 -7.99
N ILE A 861 -13.24 17.58 -7.23
CA ILE A 861 -13.26 16.17 -7.66
C ILE A 861 -14.69 15.75 -7.98
N ASN A 862 -15.65 16.02 -7.08
CA ASN A 862 -17.07 15.72 -7.32
C ASN A 862 -17.59 16.45 -8.57
N GLY A 863 -17.26 17.73 -8.73
CA GLY A 863 -17.62 18.49 -9.92
C GLY A 863 -17.08 17.88 -11.22
N ILE A 864 -15.81 17.43 -11.23
CA ILE A 864 -15.19 16.77 -12.38
C ILE A 864 -15.83 15.41 -12.67
N PHE A 865 -16.13 14.61 -11.65
CA PHE A 865 -16.76 13.30 -11.81
C PHE A 865 -18.16 13.40 -12.43
N TYR A 866 -18.94 14.42 -12.07
CA TYR A 866 -20.29 14.64 -12.62
C TYR A 866 -20.31 15.43 -13.94
N LEU A 867 -19.14 15.75 -14.51
CA LEU A 867 -19.00 16.41 -15.81
C LEU A 867 -18.82 15.39 -16.95
N GLN A 868 -18.51 14.13 -16.61
CA GLN A 868 -18.48 12.97 -17.50
C GLN A 868 -19.90 12.41 -17.66
#